data_AF-A0A0Q9LZF5-F1
#
_entry.id   AF-A0A0Q9LZF5-F1
#
_cell.length_a   1.000
_cell.length_b   1.000
_cell.length_c   1.000
_cell.angle_alpha   90.00
_cell.angle_beta   90.00
_cell.angle_gamma   90.00
#
_symmetry.space_group_name_H-M   'P 1'
#
loop_
_entity.id
_entity.type
_entity.pdbx_description
1 polymer ?
#
loop_
_entity_poly.entity_id
_entity_poly.type
_entity_poly.pdbx_seq_one_letter_code
_entity_poly.pdbx_strand_id
1 'polypeptide(L)'
;MFWPTPQDYREAIQNPHICFQDPELQSGLPELDKLGLPRPISGSFASVYRIKCGHSEWAIRCFTNNVKDQKDRYDAISSHLSSVNLPYMVPFEYLSEGIKINGNWFPVVKMQWVEGESLLYYIQRNLHNVEILKGLANQWLKIINELHMANIAHGDLQHGNILIHRDEIILIDYDGMYVPGLNGMLSNELGHRNYQHPGRVVEHFGPYIDNFSFWVILIAILAVSVDASLWNSLGAGEAEESLLFRQKDFVSPGESRAFELLELVNDETLRSLVNCFRDVMALEVPNVPKPPDPESQVNVVHHPAASVSSVSADLATKLNTYLTAFYDKFTIKKRLAVAQSQPETLDPVDSSWVLDYLTAEARPFWPLPTYGLVLERTVSFSVITLTALATTVMYGKAPITGLASCTALGLVIEIAFLSWRYVKLPTVMEKRTTSEKIKELHGAASDLTSELNKINYIKQELQQMEENKINDLLQRQREISERVKNETEEVEKELWSQISEIAGERQTIDQEEHTELAGLLASFRKTWLEDQLKKHTISKEKIPDIDDEIKRRLRSNGIRTPADFLDINIFQSYGRKKIEKVYMILKNGGSVHIELSPSQAKALVEWKKMIERKYRPNIPQSMPPGEITALKSKFNDRKSILNNVEQTYKTRAQDLISTIKQTYSPEHDLLKREEDAARIILNNELNQFDKEIFEINKHLLGEKWELNHLSKKMDSFKDINFLKFLRKVFLFI
;
A
#
# COMPACT_ATOMS: atom_id res chain seq x y z
N MET A 1 -17.08 -6.91 -19.03
CA MET A 1 -17.73 -5.68 -18.53
C MET A 1 -16.65 -4.92 -17.78
N PHE A 2 -16.35 -3.69 -18.19
CA PHE A 2 -15.34 -2.88 -17.48
C PHE A 2 -15.92 -2.44 -16.13
N TRP A 3 -15.15 -2.62 -15.06
CA TRP A 3 -15.50 -2.09 -13.74
C TRP A 3 -15.19 -0.59 -13.68
N PRO A 4 -15.96 0.21 -12.90
CA PRO A 4 -15.78 1.65 -12.89
C PRO A 4 -14.44 2.04 -12.26
N THR A 5 -13.81 3.06 -12.82
CA THR A 5 -12.60 3.65 -12.28
C THR A 5 -12.92 4.59 -11.12
N PRO A 6 -11.93 4.94 -10.26
CA PRO A 6 -12.11 6.00 -9.26
C PRO A 6 -12.64 7.32 -9.84
N GLN A 7 -12.28 7.63 -11.09
CA GLN A 7 -12.77 8.83 -11.78
C GLN A 7 -14.26 8.71 -12.14
N ASP A 8 -14.70 7.55 -12.64
CA ASP A 8 -16.12 7.31 -12.94
C ASP A 8 -17.00 7.46 -11.68
N TYR A 9 -16.53 6.95 -10.54
CA TYR A 9 -17.21 7.13 -9.25
C TYR A 9 -17.29 8.60 -8.84
N ARG A 10 -16.18 9.33 -8.95
CA ARG A 10 -16.12 10.76 -8.61
C ARG A 10 -17.03 11.61 -9.50
N GLU A 11 -17.18 11.24 -10.77
CA GLU A 11 -18.10 11.90 -11.70
C GLU A 11 -19.56 11.62 -11.37
N ALA A 12 -19.91 10.36 -11.10
CA ALA A 12 -21.27 9.97 -10.75
C ALA A 12 -21.75 10.64 -9.46
N ILE A 13 -20.92 10.63 -8.40
CA ILE A 13 -21.26 11.11 -7.06
C ILE A 13 -21.48 12.63 -7.00
N GLN A 14 -21.05 13.39 -8.03
CA GLN A 14 -21.44 14.81 -8.15
C GLN A 14 -22.95 15.00 -8.25
N ASN A 15 -23.71 13.96 -8.65
CA ASN A 15 -25.16 14.01 -8.77
C ASN A 15 -25.84 12.85 -8.00
N PRO A 16 -25.84 12.87 -6.64
CA PRO A 16 -26.36 11.78 -5.80
C PRO A 16 -27.79 11.35 -6.14
N HIS A 17 -28.65 12.32 -6.45
CA HIS A 17 -30.05 12.13 -6.83
C HIS A 17 -30.28 11.25 -8.08
N ILE A 18 -29.29 11.11 -8.95
CA ILE A 18 -29.37 10.29 -10.17
C ILE A 18 -28.53 9.03 -10.04
N CYS A 19 -27.39 9.10 -9.35
CA CYS A 19 -26.46 7.99 -9.29
C CYS A 19 -26.83 6.95 -8.23
N PHE A 20 -27.43 7.31 -7.10
CA PHE A 20 -27.79 6.33 -6.05
C PHE A 20 -29.20 5.77 -6.21
N GLN A 21 -29.39 4.50 -5.86
CA GLN A 21 -30.72 3.89 -5.75
C GLN A 21 -31.35 4.14 -4.36
N ASP A 22 -30.52 4.15 -3.31
CA ASP A 22 -30.97 4.37 -1.93
C ASP A 22 -31.56 5.79 -1.75
N PRO A 23 -32.80 5.93 -1.26
CA PRO A 23 -33.47 7.23 -1.15
C PRO A 23 -32.75 8.21 -0.21
N GLU A 24 -32.11 7.72 0.84
CA GLU A 24 -31.37 8.57 1.77
C GLU A 24 -30.12 9.14 1.08
N LEU A 25 -29.37 8.29 0.35
CA LEU A 25 -28.21 8.72 -0.43
C LEU A 25 -28.56 9.63 -1.61
N GLN A 26 -29.73 9.46 -2.24
CA GLN A 26 -30.21 10.37 -3.30
C GLN A 26 -30.34 11.82 -2.82
N SER A 27 -30.70 12.01 -1.54
CA SER A 27 -30.77 13.32 -0.89
C SER A 27 -29.46 13.78 -0.25
N GLY A 28 -28.41 12.96 -0.33
CA GLY A 28 -27.15 13.17 0.33
C GLY A 28 -26.28 14.24 -0.33
N LEU A 29 -25.43 14.88 0.48
CA LEU A 29 -24.42 15.83 0.05
C LEU A 29 -23.02 15.22 0.23
N PRO A 30 -22.26 14.97 -0.84
CA PRO A 30 -20.91 14.43 -0.72
C PRO A 30 -19.97 15.47 -0.10
N GLU A 31 -19.00 15.02 0.70
CA GLU A 31 -17.87 15.85 1.11
C GLU A 31 -17.04 16.22 -0.13
N LEU A 32 -16.76 17.51 -0.30
CA LEU A 32 -16.03 18.04 -1.43
C LEU A 32 -14.58 18.37 -1.06
N ASP A 33 -13.68 18.21 -2.02
CA ASP A 33 -12.29 18.66 -1.91
C ASP A 33 -12.16 20.18 -2.17
N LYS A 34 -10.93 20.69 -2.16
CA LYS A 34 -10.64 22.10 -2.41
C LYS A 34 -11.04 22.59 -3.81
N LEU A 35 -11.28 21.68 -4.75
CA LEU A 35 -11.73 21.98 -6.11
C LEU A 35 -13.25 21.88 -6.27
N GLY A 36 -13.99 21.58 -5.19
CA GLY A 36 -15.43 21.42 -5.22
C GLY A 36 -15.91 20.09 -5.81
N LEU A 37 -15.02 19.10 -5.94
CA LEU A 37 -15.35 17.77 -6.44
C LEU A 37 -15.49 16.79 -5.28
N PRO A 38 -16.31 15.72 -5.39
CA PRO A 38 -16.40 14.69 -4.36
C PRO A 38 -15.02 14.19 -3.97
N ARG A 39 -14.71 14.25 -2.68
CA ARG A 39 -13.41 13.88 -2.13
C ARG A 39 -13.36 12.38 -1.91
N PRO A 40 -12.53 11.63 -2.67
CA PRO A 40 -12.31 10.22 -2.36
C PRO A 40 -11.35 10.08 -1.18
N ILE A 41 -11.65 9.14 -0.30
CA ILE A 41 -10.71 8.55 0.65
C ILE A 41 -10.28 7.24 -0.03
N SER A 42 -9.12 7.28 -0.68
CA SER A 42 -8.71 6.23 -1.62
C SER A 42 -7.97 5.12 -0.88
N GLY A 43 -8.40 3.87 -1.10
CA GLY A 43 -7.62 2.66 -0.83
C GLY A 43 -7.23 1.97 -2.15
N SER A 44 -6.37 0.96 -2.09
CA SER A 44 -5.86 0.26 -3.29
C SER A 44 -6.94 -0.44 -4.12
N PHE A 45 -8.09 -0.79 -3.53
CA PHE A 45 -9.14 -1.63 -4.14
C PHE A 45 -10.55 -1.01 -4.12
N ALA A 46 -10.70 0.17 -3.52
CA ALA A 46 -11.97 0.88 -3.42
C ALA A 46 -11.77 2.38 -3.21
N SER A 47 -12.77 3.15 -3.64
CA SER A 47 -12.89 4.57 -3.32
C SER A 47 -14.00 4.74 -2.28
N VAL A 48 -13.70 5.37 -1.15
CA VAL A 48 -14.70 5.67 -0.11
C VAL A 48 -15.08 7.14 -0.17
N TYR A 49 -16.38 7.43 -0.13
CA TYR A 49 -16.91 8.80 -0.11
C TYR A 49 -17.75 9.03 1.13
N ARG A 50 -17.54 10.15 1.81
CA ARG A 50 -18.42 10.60 2.90
C ARG A 50 -19.62 11.33 2.30
N ILE A 51 -20.82 10.89 2.62
CA ILE A 51 -22.08 11.49 2.19
C ILE A 51 -22.90 11.88 3.41
N LYS A 52 -23.28 13.16 3.48
CA LYS A 52 -24.11 13.69 4.55
C LYS A 52 -25.58 13.66 4.15
N CYS A 53 -26.39 12.94 4.92
CA CYS A 53 -27.82 12.76 4.71
C CYS A 53 -28.58 13.28 5.93
N GLY A 54 -28.89 14.59 5.95
CA GLY A 54 -29.55 15.22 7.09
C GLY A 54 -28.70 15.18 8.36
N HIS A 55 -29.13 14.39 9.36
CA HIS A 55 -28.41 14.18 10.62
C HIS A 55 -27.46 12.97 10.58
N SER A 56 -27.57 12.13 9.57
CA SER A 56 -26.72 10.94 9.39
C SER A 56 -25.58 11.26 8.43
N GLU A 57 -24.46 10.59 8.64
CA GLU A 57 -23.33 10.64 7.71
C GLU A 57 -22.92 9.21 7.39
N TRP A 58 -22.62 8.97 6.11
CA TRP A 58 -22.41 7.64 5.56
C TRP A 58 -21.08 7.58 4.81
N ALA A 59 -20.31 6.52 5.04
CA ALA A 59 -19.20 6.10 4.20
C ALA A 59 -19.73 5.20 3.09
N ILE A 60 -19.55 5.61 1.83
CA ILE A 60 -19.93 4.82 0.66
C ILE A 60 -18.67 4.24 0.04
N ARG A 61 -18.47 2.94 0.21
CA ARG A 61 -17.36 2.18 -0.40
C ARG A 61 -17.76 1.73 -1.80
N CYS A 62 -17.05 2.23 -2.79
CA CYS A 62 -17.22 1.93 -4.20
C CYS A 62 -16.09 1.01 -4.67
N PHE A 63 -16.41 -0.21 -5.10
CA PHE A 63 -15.43 -1.21 -5.49
C PHE A 63 -14.90 -0.98 -6.91
N THR A 64 -13.60 -1.10 -7.13
CA THR A 64 -13.01 -0.91 -8.47
C THR A 64 -12.78 -2.21 -9.24
N ASN A 65 -13.07 -3.36 -8.63
CA ASN A 65 -12.83 -4.70 -9.18
C ASN A 65 -13.99 -5.66 -8.91
N ASN A 66 -14.15 -6.66 -9.77
CA ASN A 66 -15.14 -7.73 -9.58
C ASN A 66 -14.64 -8.82 -8.64
N VAL A 67 -15.32 -9.01 -7.52
CA VAL A 67 -15.14 -10.19 -6.67
C VAL A 67 -16.42 -11.03 -6.75
N LYS A 68 -16.32 -12.22 -7.36
CA LYS A 68 -17.50 -13.04 -7.77
C LYS A 68 -18.43 -13.40 -6.62
N ASP A 69 -17.87 -13.60 -5.42
CA ASP A 69 -18.54 -14.04 -4.20
C ASP A 69 -18.75 -12.89 -3.18
N GLN A 70 -18.56 -11.63 -3.60
CA GLN A 70 -18.60 -10.47 -2.71
C GLN A 70 -19.94 -10.30 -1.99
N LYS A 71 -21.05 -10.48 -2.70
CA LYS A 71 -22.39 -10.40 -2.11
C LYS A 71 -22.57 -11.46 -1.01
N ASP A 72 -22.21 -12.71 -1.32
CA ASP A 72 -22.36 -13.83 -0.39
C ASP A 72 -21.52 -13.59 0.88
N ARG A 73 -20.33 -13.00 0.73
CA ARG A 73 -19.47 -12.58 1.86
C ARG A 73 -20.15 -11.55 2.75
N TYR A 74 -20.59 -10.42 2.20
CA TYR A 74 -21.21 -9.37 3.00
C TYR A 74 -22.54 -9.80 3.63
N ASP A 75 -23.34 -10.62 2.92
CA ASP A 75 -24.58 -11.17 3.48
C ASP A 75 -24.29 -12.05 4.71
N ALA A 76 -23.26 -12.90 4.65
CA ALA A 76 -22.83 -13.73 5.78
C ALA A 76 -22.26 -12.90 6.94
N ILE A 77 -21.41 -11.91 6.63
CA ILE A 77 -20.82 -11.00 7.64
C ILE A 77 -21.92 -10.21 8.34
N SER A 78 -22.83 -9.58 7.60
CA SER A 78 -23.95 -8.80 8.14
C SER A 78 -24.85 -9.65 9.03
N SER A 79 -25.18 -10.87 8.58
CA SER A 79 -25.99 -11.82 9.34
C SER A 79 -25.33 -12.22 10.66
N HIS A 80 -24.03 -12.48 10.64
CA HIS A 80 -23.29 -12.89 11.84
C HIS A 80 -23.11 -11.75 12.84
N LEU A 81 -22.70 -10.55 12.38
CA LEU A 81 -22.50 -9.38 13.25
C LEU A 81 -23.80 -8.94 13.94
N SER A 82 -24.93 -9.02 13.23
CA SER A 82 -26.26 -8.74 13.79
C SER A 82 -26.64 -9.69 14.94
N SER A 83 -26.03 -10.88 15.02
CA SER A 83 -26.30 -11.87 16.08
C SER A 83 -25.43 -11.73 17.33
N VAL A 84 -24.24 -11.12 17.21
CA VAL A 84 -23.24 -11.04 18.30
C VAL A 84 -23.24 -9.66 19.00
N ASN A 85 -23.65 -8.60 18.31
CA ASN A 85 -23.74 -7.23 18.83
C ASN A 85 -22.47 -6.73 19.56
N LEU A 86 -21.41 -6.50 18.78
CA LEU A 86 -20.12 -6.00 19.28
C LEU A 86 -20.08 -4.46 19.19
N PRO A 87 -19.72 -3.73 20.28
CA PRO A 87 -19.83 -2.26 20.33
C PRO A 87 -18.79 -1.52 19.47
N TYR A 88 -17.71 -2.20 19.08
CA TYR A 88 -16.64 -1.67 18.22
C TYR A 88 -16.84 -1.99 16.73
N MET A 89 -17.99 -2.58 16.37
CA MET A 89 -18.37 -2.83 14.98
C MET A 89 -19.36 -1.77 14.51
N VAL A 90 -19.22 -1.36 13.26
CA VAL A 90 -20.02 -0.32 12.62
C VAL A 90 -21.10 -0.98 11.77
N PRO A 91 -22.38 -0.59 11.93
CA PRO A 91 -23.44 -1.06 11.06
C PRO A 91 -23.17 -0.71 9.59
N PHE A 92 -23.42 -1.65 8.71
CA PHE A 92 -23.30 -1.47 7.27
C PHE A 92 -24.39 -2.22 6.51
N GLU A 93 -24.61 -1.80 5.27
CA GLU A 93 -25.53 -2.40 4.32
C GLU A 93 -24.83 -2.60 2.97
N TYR A 94 -24.98 -3.80 2.39
CA TYR A 94 -24.51 -4.09 1.04
C TYR A 94 -25.64 -3.83 0.03
N LEU A 95 -25.45 -2.82 -0.82
CA LEU A 95 -26.41 -2.44 -1.84
C LEU A 95 -25.96 -3.01 -3.19
N SER A 96 -26.63 -4.08 -3.67
CA SER A 96 -26.26 -4.72 -4.94
C SER A 96 -26.43 -3.82 -6.16
N GLU A 97 -27.41 -2.92 -6.11
CA GLU A 97 -27.65 -1.86 -7.09
C GLU A 97 -27.38 -0.49 -6.45
N GLY A 98 -26.19 -0.34 -5.85
CA GLY A 98 -25.83 0.83 -5.07
C GLY A 98 -25.72 2.12 -5.87
N ILE A 99 -24.93 2.10 -6.93
CA ILE A 99 -24.60 3.29 -7.73
C ILE A 99 -24.65 3.03 -9.23
N LYS A 100 -25.18 4.00 -9.99
CA LYS A 100 -25.33 3.96 -11.44
C LYS A 100 -24.20 4.72 -12.12
N ILE A 101 -23.47 4.03 -13.00
CA ILE A 101 -22.37 4.58 -13.79
C ILE A 101 -22.56 4.16 -15.25
N ASN A 102 -22.54 5.14 -16.16
CA ASN A 102 -22.68 4.90 -17.60
C ASN A 102 -23.88 3.99 -17.96
N GLY A 103 -24.99 4.15 -17.24
CA GLY A 103 -26.22 3.38 -17.45
C GLY A 103 -26.31 2.04 -16.72
N ASN A 104 -25.22 1.53 -16.13
CA ASN A 104 -25.17 0.25 -15.42
C ASN A 104 -25.14 0.45 -13.90
N TRP A 105 -25.75 -0.48 -13.16
CA TRP A 105 -25.72 -0.49 -11.69
C TRP A 105 -24.51 -1.28 -11.18
N PHE A 106 -23.85 -0.75 -10.17
CA PHE A 106 -22.71 -1.34 -9.49
C PHE A 106 -22.96 -1.41 -7.98
N PRO A 107 -22.44 -2.44 -7.29
CA PRO A 107 -22.63 -2.58 -5.87
C PRO A 107 -21.80 -1.55 -5.09
N VAL A 108 -22.32 -1.13 -3.93
CA VAL A 108 -21.60 -0.33 -2.94
C VAL A 108 -21.88 -0.86 -1.54
N VAL A 109 -21.00 -0.57 -0.60
CA VAL A 109 -21.30 -0.71 0.84
C VAL A 109 -21.59 0.65 1.42
N LYS A 110 -22.76 0.78 2.07
CA LYS A 110 -23.19 1.94 2.84
C LYS A 110 -22.92 1.64 4.31
N MET A 111 -21.96 2.33 4.92
CA MET A 111 -21.56 2.14 6.31
C MET A 111 -21.69 3.45 7.08
N GLN A 112 -22.10 3.39 8.35
CA GLN A 112 -22.20 4.62 9.15
C GLN A 112 -20.82 5.30 9.23
N TRP A 113 -20.77 6.61 8.97
CA TRP A 113 -19.54 7.36 9.11
C TRP A 113 -19.16 7.49 10.59
N VAL A 114 -17.96 7.07 10.94
CA VAL A 114 -17.42 7.18 12.29
C VAL A 114 -16.44 8.34 12.34
N GLU A 115 -16.68 9.30 13.21
CA GLU A 115 -15.73 10.38 13.47
C GLU A 115 -14.61 9.86 14.39
N GLY A 116 -13.45 9.48 13.86
CA GLY A 116 -12.35 9.00 14.70
C GLY A 116 -10.99 9.35 14.11
N GLU A 117 -9.97 9.42 14.97
CA GLU A 117 -8.58 9.46 14.52
C GLU A 117 -8.05 8.03 14.36
N SER A 118 -7.11 7.79 13.44
CA SER A 118 -6.53 6.45 13.30
C SER A 118 -5.71 6.06 14.53
N LEU A 119 -5.55 4.76 14.76
CA LEU A 119 -4.75 4.22 15.86
C LEU A 119 -3.33 4.80 15.87
N LEU A 120 -2.74 5.00 14.69
CA LEU A 120 -1.41 5.59 14.53
C LEU A 120 -1.34 6.99 15.16
N TYR A 121 -2.24 7.89 14.78
CA TYR A 121 -2.24 9.27 15.30
C TYR A 121 -2.64 9.32 16.77
N TYR A 122 -3.57 8.46 17.20
CA TYR A 122 -3.95 8.39 18.61
C TYR A 122 -2.76 7.99 19.48
N ILE A 123 -1.98 6.98 19.09
CA ILE A 123 -0.76 6.58 19.81
C ILE A 123 0.26 7.71 19.78
N GLN A 124 0.52 8.29 18.60
CA GLN A 124 1.48 9.38 18.44
C GLN A 124 1.17 10.58 19.34
N ARG A 125 -0.10 10.98 19.44
CA ARG A 125 -0.57 12.08 20.29
C ARG A 125 -0.41 11.78 21.78
N ASN A 126 -0.45 10.51 22.16
CA ASN A 126 -0.44 10.06 23.55
C ASN A 126 0.85 9.35 23.97
N LEU A 127 1.95 9.47 23.22
CA LEU A 127 3.24 8.81 23.52
C LEU A 127 3.75 9.07 24.95
N HIS A 128 3.45 10.23 25.53
CA HIS A 128 3.86 10.59 26.90
C HIS A 128 2.77 10.36 27.95
N ASN A 129 1.66 9.71 27.60
CA ASN A 129 0.56 9.41 28.50
C ASN A 129 0.40 7.89 28.69
N VAL A 130 1.18 7.36 29.64
CA VAL A 130 1.27 5.93 29.94
C VAL A 130 -0.09 5.32 30.29
N GLU A 131 -0.92 6.01 31.07
CA GLU A 131 -2.23 5.50 31.50
C GLU A 131 -3.20 5.33 30.33
N ILE A 132 -3.21 6.27 29.38
CA ILE A 132 -4.03 6.17 28.16
C ILE A 132 -3.57 4.99 27.30
N LEU A 133 -2.26 4.83 27.10
CA LEU A 133 -1.72 3.74 26.28
C LEU A 133 -1.96 2.36 26.92
N LYS A 134 -1.86 2.25 28.24
CA LYS A 134 -2.23 1.03 28.97
C LYS A 134 -3.73 0.75 28.88
N GLY A 135 -4.58 1.78 29.00
CA GLY A 135 -6.02 1.66 28.78
C GLY A 135 -6.35 1.14 27.38
N LEU A 136 -5.67 1.66 26.36
CA LEU A 136 -5.79 1.22 24.98
C LEU A 136 -5.36 -0.24 24.79
N ALA A 137 -4.25 -0.67 25.42
CA ALA A 137 -3.81 -2.06 25.39
C ALA A 137 -4.84 -3.01 26.04
N ASN A 138 -5.44 -2.60 27.16
CA ASN A 138 -6.49 -3.37 27.83
C ASN A 138 -7.75 -3.47 26.98
N GLN A 139 -8.15 -2.38 26.31
CA GLN A 139 -9.26 -2.41 25.36
C GLN A 139 -8.97 -3.34 24.18
N TRP A 140 -7.74 -3.33 23.67
CA TRP A 140 -7.33 -4.24 22.61
C TRP A 140 -7.41 -5.71 23.03
N LEU A 141 -6.92 -6.05 24.22
CA LEU A 141 -7.04 -7.41 24.79
C LEU A 141 -8.50 -7.85 24.94
N LYS A 142 -9.39 -6.94 25.34
CA LYS A 142 -10.84 -7.21 25.41
C LYS A 142 -11.39 -7.56 24.03
N ILE A 143 -11.07 -6.76 23.01
CA ILE A 143 -11.51 -7.00 21.62
C ILE A 143 -11.00 -8.35 21.10
N ILE A 144 -9.74 -8.70 21.36
CA ILE A 144 -9.16 -9.99 20.98
C ILE A 144 -10.01 -11.14 21.53
N ASN A 145 -10.35 -11.08 22.82
CA ASN A 145 -11.14 -12.13 23.47
C ASN A 145 -12.58 -12.19 22.93
N GLU A 146 -13.23 -11.03 22.75
CA GLU A 146 -14.61 -10.95 22.25
C GLU A 146 -14.72 -11.43 20.80
N LEU A 147 -13.75 -11.09 19.93
CA LEU A 147 -13.67 -11.60 18.55
C LEU A 147 -13.47 -13.12 18.52
N HIS A 148 -12.55 -13.65 19.34
CA HIS A 148 -12.32 -15.10 19.46
C HIS A 148 -13.58 -15.84 19.91
N MET A 149 -14.26 -15.35 20.96
CA MET A 149 -15.51 -15.94 21.45
C MET A 149 -16.61 -15.92 20.39
N ALA A 150 -16.63 -14.90 19.53
CA ALA A 150 -17.57 -14.77 18.43
C ALA A 150 -17.19 -15.57 17.17
N ASN A 151 -16.02 -16.22 17.15
CA ASN A 151 -15.41 -16.84 15.96
C ASN A 151 -15.31 -15.87 14.76
N ILE A 152 -14.95 -14.62 15.05
CA ILE A 152 -14.75 -13.58 14.04
C ILE A 152 -13.24 -13.32 13.92
N ALA A 153 -12.77 -13.21 12.68
CA ALA A 153 -11.49 -12.57 12.39
C ALA A 153 -11.71 -11.52 11.31
N HIS A 154 -11.19 -10.32 11.51
CA HIS A 154 -11.29 -9.18 10.62
C HIS A 154 -10.47 -9.35 9.34
N GLY A 155 -9.31 -10.01 9.40
CA GLY A 155 -8.49 -10.37 8.23
C GLY A 155 -7.58 -9.25 7.68
N ASP A 156 -7.73 -8.01 8.15
CA ASP A 156 -6.85 -6.88 7.84
C ASP A 156 -6.73 -5.89 9.02
N LEU A 157 -6.42 -6.41 10.22
CA LEU A 157 -6.16 -5.55 11.37
C LEU A 157 -4.85 -4.79 11.19
N GLN A 158 -4.95 -3.49 10.99
CA GLN A 158 -3.84 -2.56 10.87
C GLN A 158 -4.22 -1.18 11.38
N HIS A 159 -3.23 -0.31 11.56
CA HIS A 159 -3.43 1.05 12.08
C HIS A 159 -4.43 1.90 11.29
N GLY A 160 -4.58 1.66 9.98
CA GLY A 160 -5.54 2.36 9.11
C GLY A 160 -6.99 1.90 9.26
N ASN A 161 -7.21 0.66 9.73
CA ASN A 161 -8.55 0.06 9.88
C ASN A 161 -9.05 0.07 11.34
N ILE A 162 -8.29 0.73 12.23
CA ILE A 162 -8.62 0.89 13.64
C ILE A 162 -8.74 2.39 13.91
N LEU A 163 -9.97 2.84 14.17
CA LEU A 163 -10.27 4.21 14.55
C LEU A 163 -10.47 4.32 16.06
N ILE A 164 -10.11 5.47 16.63
CA ILE A 164 -10.39 5.81 18.01
C ILE A 164 -11.43 6.94 18.03
N HIS A 165 -12.61 6.64 18.58
CA HIS A 165 -13.67 7.61 18.80
C HIS A 165 -13.98 7.70 20.29
N ARG A 166 -13.76 8.89 20.88
CA ARG A 166 -13.99 9.12 22.33
C ARG A 166 -13.27 8.09 23.20
N ASP A 167 -12.00 7.84 22.89
CA ASP A 167 -11.13 6.86 23.55
C ASP A 167 -11.60 5.40 23.45
N GLU A 168 -12.54 5.10 22.56
CA GLU A 168 -12.99 3.74 22.26
C GLU A 168 -12.50 3.30 20.87
N ILE A 169 -12.04 2.06 20.77
CA ILE A 169 -11.65 1.42 19.51
C ILE A 169 -12.90 1.09 18.68
N ILE A 170 -12.85 1.47 17.41
CA ILE A 170 -13.84 1.12 16.39
C ILE A 170 -13.10 0.47 15.20
N LEU A 171 -13.58 -0.68 14.75
CA LEU A 171 -13.02 -1.42 13.61
C LEU A 171 -13.81 -1.11 12.34
N ILE A 172 -13.09 -0.90 11.23
CA ILE A 172 -13.66 -0.60 9.90
C ILE A 172 -13.00 -1.48 8.83
N ASP A 173 -13.58 -1.51 7.63
CA ASP A 173 -13.10 -2.30 6.47
C ASP A 173 -13.20 -3.82 6.65
N TYR A 174 -14.39 -4.37 6.37
CA TYR A 174 -14.72 -5.78 6.64
C TYR A 174 -14.45 -6.70 5.44
N ASP A 175 -13.69 -6.25 4.46
CA ASP A 175 -13.54 -6.94 3.17
C ASP A 175 -12.81 -8.29 3.34
N GLY A 176 -11.82 -8.36 4.22
CA GLY A 176 -11.09 -9.57 4.58
C GLY A 176 -11.73 -10.42 5.68
N MET A 177 -12.92 -10.06 6.18
CA MET A 177 -13.48 -10.65 7.40
C MET A 177 -13.91 -12.11 7.21
N TYR A 178 -13.51 -12.94 8.17
CA TYR A 178 -13.99 -14.29 8.39
C TYR A 178 -15.12 -14.31 9.44
N VAL A 179 -16.19 -15.01 9.10
CA VAL A 179 -17.25 -15.44 10.01
C VAL A 179 -17.56 -16.92 9.74
N PRO A 180 -18.18 -17.66 10.69
CA PRO A 180 -18.44 -19.10 10.52
C PRO A 180 -19.21 -19.46 9.23
N GLY A 181 -20.08 -18.56 8.75
CA GLY A 181 -20.81 -18.75 7.50
C GLY A 181 -19.95 -18.80 6.23
N LEU A 182 -18.68 -18.37 6.32
CA LEU A 182 -17.71 -18.35 5.21
C LEU A 182 -16.67 -19.48 5.30
N ASN A 183 -16.83 -20.41 6.24
CA ASN A 183 -15.91 -21.53 6.41
C ASN A 183 -15.82 -22.38 5.12
N GLY A 184 -14.59 -22.65 4.67
CA GLY A 184 -14.30 -23.38 3.44
C GLY A 184 -14.12 -22.49 2.19
N MET A 185 -14.32 -21.18 2.30
CA MET A 185 -13.95 -20.22 1.26
C MET A 185 -12.46 -19.87 1.34
N LEU A 186 -11.89 -19.33 0.26
CA LEU A 186 -10.55 -18.75 0.27
C LEU A 186 -10.60 -17.30 0.76
N SER A 187 -9.48 -16.81 1.29
CA SER A 187 -9.33 -15.39 1.62
C SER A 187 -9.22 -14.56 0.33
N ASN A 188 -9.99 -13.47 0.26
CA ASN A 188 -9.95 -12.48 -0.83
C ASN A 188 -8.88 -11.40 -0.59
N GLU A 189 -8.46 -11.18 0.66
CA GLU A 189 -7.45 -10.20 1.06
C GLU A 189 -6.49 -10.79 2.11
N LEU A 190 -5.19 -10.67 1.85
CA LEU A 190 -4.14 -11.14 2.76
C LEU A 190 -3.77 -10.12 3.84
N GLY A 191 -4.43 -8.96 3.84
CA GLY A 191 -4.17 -7.84 4.74
C GLY A 191 -2.81 -7.17 4.52
N HIS A 192 -2.51 -6.18 5.37
CA HIS A 192 -1.34 -5.34 5.26
C HIS A 192 -0.05 -6.06 5.72
N ARG A 193 0.97 -6.09 4.85
CA ARG A 193 2.23 -6.86 5.05
C ARG A 193 2.97 -6.57 6.37
N ASN A 194 2.82 -5.37 6.94
CA ASN A 194 3.46 -4.97 8.20
C ASN A 194 2.72 -5.47 9.46
N TYR A 195 1.56 -6.12 9.29
CA TYR A 195 0.73 -6.64 10.38
C TYR A 195 0.44 -8.13 10.24
N GLN A 196 0.89 -8.75 9.16
CA GLN A 196 0.49 -10.10 8.75
C GLN A 196 1.67 -11.06 8.83
N HIS A 197 1.37 -12.32 9.14
CA HIS A 197 2.38 -13.36 9.21
C HIS A 197 3.04 -13.56 7.82
N PRO A 198 4.38 -13.65 7.69
CA PRO A 198 5.05 -13.79 6.39
C PRO A 198 4.61 -15.00 5.57
N GLY A 199 4.20 -16.08 6.24
CA GLY A 199 3.65 -17.29 5.62
C GLY A 199 2.15 -17.26 5.29
N ARG A 200 1.46 -16.12 5.43
CA ARG A 200 0.02 -16.02 5.12
C ARG A 200 -0.21 -16.14 3.60
N VAL A 201 -1.18 -16.98 3.23
CA VAL A 201 -1.61 -17.25 1.85
C VAL A 201 -3.13 -17.34 1.79
N VAL A 202 -3.73 -17.38 0.60
CA VAL A 202 -5.19 -17.27 0.43
C VAL A 202 -5.96 -18.46 0.99
N GLU A 203 -5.31 -19.62 1.14
CA GLU A 203 -5.86 -20.82 1.78
C GLU A 203 -5.99 -20.69 3.30
N HIS A 204 -5.23 -19.77 3.91
CA HIS A 204 -5.37 -19.45 5.32
C HIS A 204 -6.56 -18.51 5.53
N PHE A 205 -7.74 -19.12 5.70
CA PHE A 205 -8.98 -18.40 5.98
C PHE A 205 -9.79 -19.11 7.08
N GLY A 206 -9.84 -18.48 8.25
CA GLY A 206 -10.41 -19.07 9.46
C GLY A 206 -10.40 -18.08 10.64
N PRO A 207 -10.89 -18.48 11.83
CA PRO A 207 -10.96 -17.59 12.98
C PRO A 207 -9.59 -17.23 13.58
N TYR A 208 -8.51 -17.87 13.11
CA TYR A 208 -7.14 -17.69 13.61
C TYR A 208 -6.34 -16.62 12.85
N ILE A 209 -6.85 -16.11 11.71
CA ILE A 209 -6.03 -15.31 10.77
C ILE A 209 -5.56 -13.97 11.36
N ASP A 210 -6.23 -13.45 12.38
CA ASP A 210 -5.84 -12.21 13.08
C ASP A 210 -4.86 -12.43 14.23
N ASN A 211 -4.59 -13.68 14.64
CA ASN A 211 -3.80 -13.95 15.84
C ASN A 211 -2.44 -13.27 15.78
N PHE A 212 -1.79 -13.26 14.61
CA PHE A 212 -0.52 -12.58 14.42
C PHE A 212 -0.64 -11.04 14.54
N SER A 213 -1.63 -10.44 13.90
CA SER A 213 -1.88 -8.99 13.97
C SER A 213 -2.21 -8.53 15.38
N PHE A 214 -2.90 -9.37 16.17
CA PHE A 214 -3.14 -9.12 17.60
C PHE A 214 -1.85 -8.93 18.37
N TRP A 215 -0.85 -9.80 18.16
CA TRP A 215 0.47 -9.68 18.78
C TRP A 215 1.20 -8.41 18.35
N VAL A 216 1.25 -8.14 17.05
CA VAL A 216 1.94 -6.96 16.48
C VAL A 216 1.42 -5.67 17.11
N ILE A 217 0.10 -5.50 17.15
CA ILE A 217 -0.55 -4.29 17.66
C ILE A 217 -0.41 -4.20 19.19
N LEU A 218 -0.61 -5.31 19.91
CA LEU A 218 -0.48 -5.33 21.37
C LEU A 218 0.93 -4.93 21.82
N ILE A 219 1.95 -5.55 21.23
CA ILE A 219 3.35 -5.25 21.58
C ILE A 219 3.69 -3.82 21.21
N ALA A 220 3.22 -3.32 20.07
CA ALA A 220 3.45 -1.93 19.68
C ALA A 220 2.90 -0.94 20.72
N ILE A 221 1.67 -1.12 21.18
CA ILE A 221 1.04 -0.24 22.20
C ILE A 221 1.79 -0.35 23.53
N LEU A 222 2.07 -1.57 24.00
CA LEU A 222 2.76 -1.79 25.27
C LEU A 222 4.17 -1.22 25.25
N ALA A 223 4.92 -1.44 24.17
CA ALA A 223 6.29 -0.96 24.03
C ALA A 223 6.39 0.56 24.14
N VAL A 224 5.54 1.32 23.44
CA VAL A 224 5.54 2.78 23.55
C VAL A 224 4.96 3.31 24.86
N SER A 225 4.13 2.52 25.55
CA SER A 225 3.69 2.85 26.91
C SER A 225 4.82 2.77 27.94
N VAL A 226 5.84 1.94 27.67
CA VAL A 226 7.03 1.77 28.53
C VAL A 226 8.14 2.72 28.09
N ASP A 227 8.42 2.81 26.80
CA ASP A 227 9.47 3.66 26.22
C ASP A 227 8.97 4.34 24.94
N ALA A 228 8.56 5.60 25.08
CA ALA A 228 8.09 6.43 23.99
C ALA A 228 9.16 6.70 22.90
N SER A 229 10.45 6.58 23.23
CA SER A 229 11.53 6.84 22.27
C SER A 229 11.55 5.85 21.10
N LEU A 230 11.04 4.63 21.34
CA LEU A 230 10.93 3.56 20.34
C LEU A 230 10.13 3.99 19.11
N TRP A 231 9.13 4.87 19.28
CA TRP A 231 8.33 5.38 18.17
C TRP A 231 9.19 6.06 17.12
N ASN A 232 10.08 6.97 17.55
CA ASN A 232 10.95 7.70 16.64
C ASN A 232 12.14 6.84 16.19
N SER A 233 12.74 6.05 17.09
CA SER A 233 13.90 5.20 16.78
C SER A 233 13.61 4.12 15.74
N LEU A 234 12.37 3.64 15.66
CA LEU A 234 11.94 2.64 14.67
C LEU A 234 11.26 3.26 13.44
N GLY A 235 11.15 4.60 13.38
CA GLY A 235 10.49 5.29 12.29
C GLY A 235 9.02 4.92 12.16
N ALA A 236 8.32 4.77 13.28
CA ALA A 236 6.88 4.56 13.31
C ALA A 236 6.16 5.76 12.71
N GLY A 237 5.19 5.53 11.82
CA GLY A 237 4.51 6.63 11.14
C GLY A 237 3.90 6.28 9.81
N GLU A 238 3.23 7.28 9.23
CA GLU A 238 2.45 7.17 7.99
C GLU A 238 3.33 6.85 6.78
N ALA A 239 4.54 7.42 6.71
CA ALA A 239 5.47 7.18 5.60
C ALA A 239 5.85 5.70 5.45
N GLU A 240 5.71 4.92 6.52
CA GLU A 240 6.15 3.54 6.61
C GLU A 240 4.98 2.57 6.81
N GLU A 241 3.74 3.09 6.82
CA GLU A 241 2.49 2.34 6.98
C GLU A 241 2.61 1.28 8.11
N SER A 242 3.18 1.67 9.25
CA SER A 242 3.46 0.76 10.36
C SER A 242 3.45 1.47 11.71
N LEU A 243 3.20 0.67 12.76
CA LEU A 243 3.50 1.05 14.14
C LEU A 243 5.01 0.84 14.38
N LEU A 244 5.41 -0.20 15.13
CA LEU A 244 6.82 -0.46 15.43
C LEU A 244 7.51 -1.47 14.51
N PHE A 245 6.74 -2.32 13.84
CA PHE A 245 7.26 -3.46 13.07
C PHE A 245 6.92 -3.36 11.59
N ARG A 246 7.77 -3.95 10.76
CA ARG A 246 7.62 -4.06 9.32
C ARG A 246 7.77 -5.51 8.87
N GLN A 247 7.36 -5.80 7.64
CA GLN A 247 7.46 -7.16 7.10
C GLN A 247 8.86 -7.77 7.24
N LYS A 248 9.92 -6.98 7.02
CA LYS A 248 11.31 -7.44 7.13
C LYS A 248 11.68 -7.93 8.54
N ASP A 249 11.06 -7.35 9.58
CA ASP A 249 11.32 -7.74 10.97
C ASP A 249 10.80 -9.15 11.26
N PHE A 250 9.71 -9.55 10.59
CA PHE A 250 9.14 -10.88 10.73
C PHE A 250 9.84 -11.92 9.85
N VAL A 251 10.33 -11.51 8.67
CA VAL A 251 11.06 -12.39 7.75
C VAL A 251 12.45 -12.73 8.31
N SER A 252 13.09 -11.80 9.02
CA SER A 252 14.43 -11.99 9.60
C SER A 252 14.54 -11.39 11.01
N PRO A 253 13.90 -12.02 12.03
CA PRO A 253 13.86 -11.48 13.40
C PRO A 253 15.23 -11.32 14.06
N GLY A 254 16.22 -12.12 13.64
CA GLY A 254 17.59 -12.06 14.16
C GLY A 254 18.39 -10.83 13.71
N GLU A 255 17.96 -10.16 12.64
CA GLU A 255 18.59 -8.94 12.08
C GLU A 255 17.71 -7.69 12.29
N SER A 256 16.61 -7.85 13.03
CA SER A 256 15.61 -6.80 13.20
C SER A 256 16.02 -5.81 14.29
N ARG A 257 16.16 -4.55 13.88
CA ARG A 257 16.37 -3.44 14.80
C ARG A 257 15.24 -3.29 15.83
N ALA A 258 14.01 -3.62 15.46
CA ALA A 258 12.87 -3.60 16.36
C ALA A 258 13.05 -4.58 17.52
N PHE A 259 13.43 -5.83 17.22
CA PHE A 259 13.70 -6.82 18.26
C PHE A 259 14.93 -6.47 19.11
N GLU A 260 16.01 -5.98 18.49
CA GLU A 260 17.19 -5.51 19.24
C GLU A 260 16.84 -4.43 20.27
N LEU A 261 16.04 -3.43 19.89
CA LEU A 261 15.66 -2.35 20.80
C LEU A 261 14.68 -2.83 21.88
N LEU A 262 13.73 -3.69 21.53
CA LEU A 262 12.76 -4.24 22.49
C LEU A 262 13.42 -5.12 23.56
N GLU A 263 14.52 -5.80 23.25
CA GLU A 263 15.30 -6.57 24.23
C GLU A 263 15.97 -5.66 25.28
N LEU A 264 16.25 -4.40 24.95
CA LEU A 264 16.87 -3.42 25.84
C LEU A 264 15.88 -2.68 26.75
N VAL A 265 14.57 -2.85 26.54
CA VAL A 265 13.54 -2.16 27.33
C VAL A 265 13.54 -2.64 28.78
N ASN A 266 13.45 -1.71 29.72
CA ASN A 266 13.46 -1.97 31.17
C ASN A 266 12.11 -2.46 31.73
N ASP A 267 11.41 -3.35 31.03
CA ASP A 267 10.17 -4.00 31.48
C ASP A 267 10.25 -5.51 31.22
N GLU A 268 10.22 -6.31 32.28
CA GLU A 268 10.40 -7.77 32.21
C GLU A 268 9.21 -8.46 31.56
N THR A 269 7.99 -7.99 31.83
CA THR A 269 6.75 -8.54 31.27
C THR A 269 6.71 -8.33 29.76
N LEU A 270 7.05 -7.13 29.29
CA LEU A 270 7.15 -6.82 27.87
C LEU A 270 8.23 -7.67 27.19
N ARG A 271 9.43 -7.80 27.78
CA ARG A 271 10.48 -8.65 27.20
C ARG A 271 10.04 -10.12 27.10
N SER A 272 9.35 -10.64 28.12
CA SER A 272 8.76 -11.99 28.08
C SER A 272 7.75 -12.13 26.94
N LEU A 273 6.88 -11.14 26.76
CA LEU A 273 5.88 -11.11 25.69
C LEU A 273 6.55 -11.05 24.30
N VAL A 274 7.59 -10.24 24.14
CA VAL A 274 8.38 -10.13 22.91
C VAL A 274 9.09 -11.44 22.59
N ASN A 275 9.66 -12.12 23.58
CA ASN A 275 10.28 -13.44 23.40
C ASN A 275 9.24 -14.49 22.95
N CYS A 276 8.07 -14.53 23.59
CA CYS A 276 6.96 -15.38 23.15
C CYS A 276 6.57 -15.06 21.68
N PHE A 277 6.52 -13.78 21.31
CA PHE A 277 6.18 -13.40 19.94
C PHE A 277 7.23 -13.85 18.92
N ARG A 278 8.53 -13.82 19.27
CA ARG A 278 9.60 -14.38 18.44
C ARG A 278 9.41 -15.88 18.19
N ASP A 279 9.00 -16.64 19.21
CA ASP A 279 8.72 -18.07 19.07
C ASP A 279 7.49 -18.31 18.18
N VAL A 280 6.46 -17.48 18.32
CA VAL A 280 5.22 -17.56 17.54
C VAL A 280 5.44 -17.31 16.04
N MET A 281 6.43 -16.51 15.64
CA MET A 281 6.77 -16.29 14.22
C MET A 281 7.27 -17.53 13.49
N ALA A 282 7.79 -18.52 14.22
CA ALA A 282 8.25 -19.77 13.62
C ALA A 282 7.10 -20.77 13.39
N LEU A 283 5.90 -20.49 13.90
CA LEU A 283 4.73 -21.36 13.76
C LEU A 283 4.05 -21.15 12.41
N GLU A 284 3.41 -22.20 11.91
CA GLU A 284 2.51 -22.06 10.77
C GLU A 284 1.28 -21.23 11.14
N VAL A 285 0.74 -20.47 10.18
CA VAL A 285 -0.36 -19.50 10.41
C VAL A 285 -1.54 -20.06 11.22
N PRO A 286 -2.06 -21.28 10.94
CA PRO A 286 -3.16 -21.84 11.72
C PRO A 286 -2.83 -22.16 13.19
N ASN A 287 -1.54 -22.30 13.50
CA ASN A 287 -1.03 -22.68 14.81
C ASN A 287 -0.57 -21.48 15.66
N VAL A 288 -0.55 -20.27 15.10
CA VAL A 288 -0.25 -19.04 15.83
C VAL A 288 -1.31 -18.85 16.92
N PRO A 289 -0.96 -18.84 18.22
CA PRO A 289 -1.91 -18.61 19.30
C PRO A 289 -2.25 -17.12 19.42
N LYS A 290 -3.41 -16.81 20.02
CA LYS A 290 -3.70 -15.43 20.46
C LYS A 290 -2.74 -15.01 21.58
N PRO A 291 -2.44 -13.71 21.75
CA PRO A 291 -1.59 -13.25 22.83
C PRO A 291 -2.16 -13.62 24.21
N PRO A 292 -1.28 -13.99 25.18
CA PRO A 292 -1.70 -14.24 26.55
C PRO A 292 -2.14 -12.92 27.20
N ASP A 293 -3.10 -13.03 28.11
CA ASP A 293 -3.44 -11.90 28.98
C ASP A 293 -2.27 -11.70 29.98
N PRO A 294 -1.61 -10.52 29.99
CA PRO A 294 -0.49 -10.24 30.88
C PRO A 294 -0.82 -10.44 32.36
N GLU A 295 -2.08 -10.23 32.78
CA GLU A 295 -2.49 -10.37 34.19
C GLU A 295 -2.79 -11.82 34.59
N SER A 296 -2.98 -12.70 33.61
CA SER A 296 -3.28 -14.12 33.86
C SER A 296 -2.04 -14.97 34.16
N GLN A 297 -0.82 -14.44 33.99
CA GLN A 297 0.43 -15.18 34.16
C GLN A 297 1.07 -15.12 35.55
N VAL A 298 0.32 -14.79 36.62
CA VAL A 298 0.84 -14.84 38.01
C VAL A 298 0.89 -16.28 38.57
N ASN A 299 0.39 -17.29 37.87
CA ASN A 299 0.45 -18.68 38.35
C ASN A 299 0.73 -19.70 37.24
N VAL A 300 1.99 -19.90 36.83
CA VAL A 300 2.54 -21.25 36.49
C VAL A 300 4.08 -21.26 36.57
N VAL A 301 4.58 -21.90 37.63
CA VAL A 301 5.66 -22.93 37.69
C VAL A 301 6.87 -22.81 36.75
N HIS A 302 8.03 -22.61 37.36
CA HIS A 302 9.37 -22.87 36.82
C HIS A 302 9.51 -24.24 36.13
N HIS A 303 10.08 -24.26 34.93
CA HIS A 303 10.85 -25.41 34.45
C HIS A 303 12.27 -24.98 34.01
N PRO A 304 13.30 -25.80 34.28
CA PRO A 304 14.69 -25.39 34.20
C PRO A 304 15.29 -25.54 32.80
N ALA A 305 16.33 -24.73 32.58
CA ALA A 305 17.15 -24.64 31.38
C ALA A 305 17.64 -26.00 30.84
N ALA A 306 17.51 -26.18 29.53
CA ALA A 306 18.22 -27.22 28.78
C ALA A 306 19.42 -26.59 28.03
N SER A 307 20.58 -27.16 28.31
CA SER A 307 21.88 -26.90 27.70
C SER A 307 21.92 -27.17 26.20
N VAL A 308 22.51 -26.26 25.42
CA VAL A 308 22.99 -26.56 24.06
C VAL A 308 24.51 -26.37 24.00
N SER A 309 25.18 -27.47 23.68
CA SER A 309 26.61 -27.58 23.47
C SER A 309 26.98 -27.18 22.04
N SER A 310 27.99 -26.30 21.92
CA SER A 310 29.10 -26.30 20.97
C SER A 310 29.05 -27.18 19.71
N VAL A 311 28.90 -26.56 18.53
CA VAL A 311 29.67 -26.84 17.28
C VAL A 311 29.58 -25.56 16.43
N SER A 312 30.64 -24.77 16.23
CA SER A 312 31.48 -24.89 15.03
C SER A 312 32.63 -23.87 15.10
N ALA A 313 33.85 -24.37 15.36
CA ALA A 313 35.08 -23.58 15.39
C ALA A 313 35.85 -23.65 14.04
N ASP A 314 35.16 -23.92 12.93
CA ASP A 314 35.84 -24.26 11.66
C ASP A 314 35.49 -23.35 10.47
N LEU A 315 34.74 -22.27 10.71
CA LEU A 315 34.49 -21.20 9.73
C LEU A 315 35.40 -19.97 9.93
N ALA A 316 36.09 -19.86 11.06
CA ALA A 316 36.99 -18.75 11.38
C ALA A 316 38.36 -18.84 10.66
N THR A 317 38.72 -19.99 10.11
CA THR A 317 40.09 -20.24 9.62
C THR A 317 40.26 -20.02 8.10
N LYS A 318 39.18 -19.80 7.33
CA LYS A 318 39.25 -19.53 5.89
C LYS A 318 39.05 -18.07 5.48
N LEU A 319 38.62 -17.20 6.40
CA LEU A 319 38.49 -15.76 6.15
C LEU A 319 39.78 -14.97 6.38
N ASN A 320 40.80 -15.58 6.99
CA ASN A 320 42.03 -14.89 7.37
C ASN A 320 43.13 -14.86 6.27
N THR A 321 42.86 -15.45 5.10
CA THR A 321 43.83 -15.53 3.99
C THR A 321 43.57 -14.51 2.87
N TYR A 322 42.44 -13.80 2.89
CA TYR A 322 42.14 -12.76 1.89
C TYR A 322 42.40 -11.32 2.38
N LEU A 323 42.59 -11.10 3.69
CA LEU A 323 42.79 -9.77 4.26
C LEU A 323 44.26 -9.36 4.45
N THR A 324 45.21 -10.23 4.11
CA THR A 324 46.65 -9.97 4.28
C THR A 324 47.32 -9.31 3.07
N ALA A 325 46.58 -9.00 2.00
CA ALA A 325 47.13 -8.38 0.78
C ALA A 325 46.77 -6.89 0.58
N PHE A 326 46.02 -6.26 1.50
CA PHE A 326 45.63 -4.85 1.36
C PHE A 326 46.14 -3.93 2.49
N TYR A 327 46.87 -4.46 3.47
CA TYR A 327 47.29 -3.72 4.66
C TYR A 327 48.75 -3.21 4.63
N ASP A 328 49.40 -3.20 3.47
CA ASP A 328 50.82 -2.82 3.35
C ASP A 328 51.09 -1.39 2.89
N LYS A 329 50.10 -0.49 3.05
CA LYS A 329 50.30 0.92 2.76
C LYS A 329 49.47 1.80 3.69
N PHE A 330 49.82 1.84 4.97
CA PHE A 330 49.72 3.04 5.83
C PHE A 330 50.22 2.67 7.23
N THR A 331 51.43 3.08 7.58
CA THR A 331 51.93 3.12 8.96
C THR A 331 52.53 4.47 9.26
N ILE A 332 52.58 4.78 10.57
CA ILE A 332 53.03 6.00 11.29
C ILE A 332 51.79 6.80 11.76
N LYS A 333 51.42 6.86 13.06
CA LYS A 333 52.16 6.68 14.31
C LYS A 333 51.19 6.32 15.45
N LYS A 334 51.65 5.49 16.40
CA LYS A 334 50.88 4.90 17.51
C LYS A 334 51.27 5.51 18.87
N ARG A 335 50.32 5.41 19.83
CA ARG A 335 50.36 5.48 21.31
C ARG A 335 50.01 6.85 21.91
N LEU A 336 49.08 6.96 22.87
CA LEU A 336 48.89 6.12 24.07
C LEU A 336 47.42 5.79 24.37
N ALA A 337 47.21 4.61 24.95
CA ALA A 337 45.96 4.10 25.50
C ALA A 337 45.79 4.53 26.97
N VAL A 338 44.55 4.78 27.40
CA VAL A 338 43.94 4.23 28.63
C VAL A 338 42.42 4.14 28.41
N ALA A 339 41.85 3.04 28.90
CA ALA A 339 40.46 2.62 28.81
C ALA A 339 39.45 3.55 29.51
N GLN A 340 38.23 3.66 28.97
CA GLN A 340 36.96 3.18 29.56
C GLN A 340 35.73 3.74 28.83
N SER A 341 34.69 2.89 28.78
CA SER A 341 33.25 3.14 28.54
C SER A 341 32.75 3.59 27.16
N GLN A 342 31.58 3.02 26.84
CA GLN A 342 30.85 3.00 25.58
C GLN A 342 30.30 4.38 25.14
N PRO A 343 30.06 4.60 23.84
CA PRO A 343 29.46 5.82 23.32
C PRO A 343 27.93 5.70 23.21
N GLU A 344 27.21 6.61 23.88
CA GLU A 344 25.84 6.97 23.55
C GLU A 344 25.84 7.90 22.32
N THR A 345 25.09 7.53 21.29
CA THR A 345 24.89 8.31 20.07
C THR A 345 23.66 9.21 20.22
N LEU A 346 23.90 10.50 20.37
CA LEU A 346 22.91 11.59 20.23
C LEU A 346 23.28 12.36 18.96
N ASP A 347 22.38 12.36 17.98
CA ASP A 347 22.48 13.19 16.78
C ASP A 347 21.85 14.58 16.98
N PRO A 348 22.25 15.57 16.17
CA PRO A 348 22.51 16.92 16.63
C PRO A 348 21.25 17.79 16.61
N VAL A 349 20.54 17.81 17.73
CA VAL A 349 19.65 18.92 18.08
C VAL A 349 20.46 19.94 18.85
N ASP A 350 20.43 21.18 18.35
CA ASP A 350 21.03 22.40 18.91
C ASP A 350 21.10 22.36 20.45
N SER A 351 22.26 21.94 20.97
CA SER A 351 22.48 21.58 22.38
C SER A 351 22.74 22.81 23.25
N SER A 352 22.16 23.94 22.87
CA SER A 352 22.16 25.18 23.63
C SER A 352 21.41 24.99 24.97
N TRP A 353 20.30 24.24 24.96
CA TRP A 353 19.40 24.12 26.11
C TRP A 353 19.85 23.09 27.17
N VAL A 354 20.63 22.07 26.80
CA VAL A 354 21.10 21.03 27.74
C VAL A 354 22.19 21.57 28.68
N LEU A 355 22.97 22.54 28.21
CA LEU A 355 24.01 23.21 29.01
C LEU A 355 23.46 24.15 30.09
N ASP A 356 22.19 24.54 29.99
CA ASP A 356 21.47 25.37 30.96
C ASP A 356 20.87 24.55 32.13
N TYR A 357 20.58 23.25 31.93
CA TYR A 357 19.87 22.43 32.92
C TYR A 357 20.78 21.70 33.94
N LEU A 358 22.09 21.66 33.73
CA LEU A 358 23.06 21.10 34.70
C LEU A 358 23.73 22.19 35.57
N THR A 359 22.94 23.18 35.98
CA THR A 359 23.37 24.26 36.86
C THR A 359 23.55 23.76 38.29
N ALA A 360 24.70 23.14 38.58
CA ALA A 360 25.25 23.21 39.93
C ALA A 360 25.53 24.69 40.23
N GLU A 361 24.84 25.24 41.23
CA GLU A 361 24.99 26.63 41.68
C GLU A 361 26.48 27.01 41.76
N ALA A 362 26.85 28.08 41.05
CA ALA A 362 28.18 28.66 41.14
C ALA A 362 28.41 29.10 42.58
N ARG A 363 29.22 28.34 43.33
CA ARG A 363 29.72 28.81 44.63
C ARG A 363 30.50 30.10 44.39
N PRO A 364 30.16 31.23 45.03
CA PRO A 364 30.98 32.43 44.94
C PRO A 364 32.37 32.10 45.49
N PHE A 365 33.39 32.20 44.65
CA PHE A 365 34.77 32.14 45.12
C PHE A 365 34.99 33.37 46.00
N TRP A 366 35.54 33.14 47.20
CA TRP A 366 35.72 34.17 48.21
C TRP A 366 36.45 35.41 47.64
N PRO A 367 36.07 36.63 48.06
CA PRO A 367 36.82 37.82 47.69
C PRO A 367 38.29 37.62 48.08
N LEU A 368 39.20 38.08 47.20
CA LEU A 368 40.66 38.11 47.43
C LEU A 368 40.96 38.23 48.93
N PRO A 369 41.72 37.29 49.53
CA PRO A 369 42.00 37.34 50.96
C PRO A 369 42.51 38.74 51.31
N THR A 370 41.83 39.38 52.25
CA THR A 370 42.12 40.74 52.74
C THR A 370 43.48 40.85 53.44
N TYR A 371 44.19 39.73 53.58
CA TYR A 371 45.55 39.67 54.08
C TYR A 371 46.55 39.57 52.91
N GLY A 372 47.23 40.67 52.59
CA GLY A 372 48.43 40.57 51.74
C GLY A 372 48.83 41.74 50.85
N LEU A 373 48.24 42.95 50.97
CA LEU A 373 48.70 44.14 50.21
C LEU A 373 49.66 45.04 50.99
N VAL A 374 50.26 44.53 52.09
CA VAL A 374 51.09 45.34 53.00
C VAL A 374 52.35 45.83 52.30
N LEU A 375 53.02 44.94 51.54
CA LEU A 375 54.23 45.28 50.80
C LEU A 375 53.94 46.38 49.76
N GLU A 376 52.87 46.19 48.98
CA GLU A 376 52.42 47.10 47.94
C GLU A 376 52.09 48.46 48.53
N ARG A 377 51.33 48.51 49.63
CA ARG A 377 51.04 49.74 50.36
C ARG A 377 52.31 50.41 50.87
N THR A 378 53.21 49.67 51.50
CA THR A 378 54.45 50.24 52.04
C THR A 378 55.34 50.82 50.95
N VAL A 379 55.47 50.14 49.80
CA VAL A 379 56.26 50.63 48.66
C VAL A 379 55.57 51.84 48.03
N SER A 380 54.26 51.79 47.78
CA SER A 380 53.49 52.90 47.21
C SER A 380 53.52 54.15 48.10
N PHE A 381 53.32 54.02 49.41
CA PHE A 381 53.43 55.14 50.34
C PHE A 381 54.86 55.66 50.45
N SER A 382 55.88 54.79 50.37
CA SER A 382 57.30 55.21 50.36
C SER A 382 57.65 55.99 49.09
N VAL A 383 57.20 55.55 47.91
CA VAL A 383 57.41 56.25 46.63
C VAL A 383 56.68 57.58 46.62
N ILE A 384 55.43 57.65 47.10
CA ILE A 384 54.66 58.90 47.19
C ILE A 384 55.30 59.88 48.16
N THR A 385 55.73 59.43 49.34
CA THR A 385 56.39 60.29 50.34
C THR A 385 57.77 60.75 49.89
N LEU A 386 58.56 59.89 49.25
CA LEU A 386 59.86 60.26 48.68
C LEU A 386 59.70 61.26 47.54
N THR A 387 58.71 61.07 46.67
CA THR A 387 58.39 62.01 45.58
C THR A 387 57.90 63.34 46.15
N ALA A 388 57.03 63.32 47.17
CA ALA A 388 56.57 64.53 47.85
C ALA A 388 57.73 65.27 48.52
N LEU A 389 58.60 64.57 49.25
CA LEU A 389 59.78 65.14 49.92
C LEU A 389 60.77 65.74 48.90
N ALA A 390 61.06 65.03 47.81
CA ALA A 390 61.91 65.53 46.73
C ALA A 390 61.30 66.78 46.08
N THR A 391 59.97 66.81 45.91
CA THR A 391 59.24 67.98 45.39
C THR A 391 59.30 69.16 46.36
N THR A 392 59.19 68.92 47.68
CA THR A 392 59.31 69.96 48.72
C THR A 392 60.72 70.52 48.84
N VAL A 393 61.76 69.67 48.75
CA VAL A 393 63.17 70.10 48.76
C VAL A 393 63.53 70.93 47.53
N MET A 394 62.92 70.62 46.39
CA MET A 394 63.08 71.38 45.14
C MET A 394 62.21 72.65 45.10
N TYR A 395 61.21 72.76 45.98
CA TYR A 395 60.28 73.88 46.08
C TYR A 395 61.03 75.13 46.58
N GLY A 396 61.24 76.08 45.65
CA GLY A 396 61.99 77.32 45.89
C GLY A 396 63.39 77.37 45.28
N LYS A 397 63.92 76.27 44.72
CA LYS A 397 65.26 76.25 44.07
C LYS A 397 65.29 75.75 42.62
N ALA A 398 64.25 75.05 42.16
CA ALA A 398 64.18 74.49 40.80
C ALA A 398 63.12 75.20 39.93
N PRO A 399 63.29 75.26 38.59
CA PRO A 399 62.24 75.75 37.69
C PRO A 399 60.99 74.86 37.78
N ILE A 400 59.81 75.45 37.52
CA ILE A 400 58.51 74.76 37.60
C ILE A 400 58.49 73.46 36.77
N THR A 401 59.23 73.43 35.66
CA THR A 401 59.43 72.26 34.79
C THR A 401 60.18 71.11 35.49
N GLY A 402 61.11 71.41 36.40
CA GLY A 402 61.85 70.42 37.20
C GLY A 402 61.00 69.77 38.29
N LEU A 403 60.07 70.53 38.88
CA LEU A 403 59.09 70.02 39.85
C LEU A 403 58.06 69.11 39.17
N ALA A 404 57.56 69.53 38.00
CA ALA A 404 56.60 68.73 37.21
C ALA A 404 57.21 67.43 36.67
N SER A 405 58.50 67.43 36.30
CA SER A 405 59.18 66.23 35.80
C SER A 405 59.49 65.23 36.92
N CYS A 406 59.84 65.68 38.13
CA CYS A 406 60.06 64.77 39.26
C CYS A 406 58.77 64.08 39.73
N THR A 407 57.65 64.80 39.79
CA THR A 407 56.35 64.21 40.13
C THR A 407 55.87 63.26 39.04
N ALA A 408 56.05 63.60 37.76
CA ALA A 408 55.74 62.72 36.65
C ALA A 408 56.57 61.43 36.69
N LEU A 409 57.88 61.52 36.97
CA LEU A 409 58.77 60.36 37.06
C LEU A 409 58.35 59.42 38.21
N GLY A 410 58.03 59.97 39.39
CA GLY A 410 57.54 59.19 40.52
C GLY A 410 56.23 58.47 40.22
N LEU A 411 55.29 59.14 39.54
CA LEU A 411 54.03 58.52 39.09
C LEU A 411 54.25 57.42 38.05
N VAL A 412 55.18 57.59 37.11
CA VAL A 412 55.50 56.57 36.10
C VAL A 412 56.11 55.32 36.76
N ILE A 413 57.05 55.50 37.70
CA ILE A 413 57.66 54.39 38.44
C ILE A 413 56.60 53.64 39.27
N GLU A 414 55.70 54.37 39.92
CA GLU A 414 54.63 53.80 40.72
C GLU A 414 53.62 53.01 39.88
N ILE A 415 53.18 53.58 38.75
CA ILE A 415 52.30 52.89 37.80
C ILE A 415 52.98 51.65 37.23
N ALA A 416 54.28 51.72 36.91
CA ALA A 416 55.04 50.58 36.40
C ALA A 416 55.17 49.46 37.44
N PHE A 417 55.47 49.79 38.70
CA PHE A 417 55.55 48.84 39.81
C PHE A 417 54.20 48.16 40.08
N LEU A 418 53.12 48.94 40.21
CA LEU A 418 51.78 48.41 40.46
C LEU A 418 51.24 47.59 39.29
N SER A 419 51.55 47.98 38.06
CA SER A 419 51.21 47.22 36.85
C SER A 419 51.95 45.89 36.80
N TRP A 420 53.27 45.89 37.04
CA TRP A 420 54.07 44.67 37.12
C TRP A 420 53.57 43.73 38.21
N ARG A 421 53.25 44.28 39.39
CA ARG A 421 52.76 43.51 40.53
C ARG A 421 51.37 42.93 40.28
N TYR A 422 50.47 43.69 39.68
CA TYR A 422 49.14 43.24 39.29
C TYR A 422 49.21 42.04 38.34
N VAL A 423 50.11 42.08 37.35
CA VAL A 423 50.31 40.98 36.39
C VAL A 423 50.87 39.72 37.06
N LYS A 424 51.66 39.86 38.13
CA LYS A 424 52.25 38.74 38.90
C LYS A 424 51.34 38.19 39.99
N LEU A 425 50.14 38.73 40.16
CA LEU A 425 49.19 38.22 41.15
C LEU A 425 48.67 36.84 40.70
N PRO A 426 48.67 35.81 41.56
CA PRO A 426 48.26 34.45 41.18
C PRO A 426 46.90 34.39 40.48
N THR A 427 45.94 35.20 40.94
CA THR A 427 44.58 35.28 40.38
C THR A 427 44.52 35.95 39.01
N VAL A 428 45.41 36.92 38.73
CA VAL A 428 45.50 37.58 37.42
C VAL A 428 46.22 36.68 36.41
N MET A 429 47.22 35.93 36.86
CA MET A 429 47.87 34.90 36.05
C MET A 429 46.87 33.80 35.66
N GLU A 430 46.09 33.29 36.62
CA GLU A 430 45.05 32.28 36.36
C GLU A 430 43.96 32.79 35.40
N LYS A 431 43.57 34.07 35.53
CA LYS A 431 42.66 34.72 34.58
C LYS A 431 43.24 34.77 33.16
N ARG A 432 44.53 35.12 33.01
CA ARG A 432 45.20 35.17 31.70
C ARG A 432 45.31 33.78 31.06
N THR A 433 45.75 32.78 31.81
CA THR A 433 45.86 31.40 31.29
C THR A 433 44.49 30.83 30.92
N THR A 434 43.45 31.14 31.70
CA THR A 434 42.07 30.76 31.36
C THR A 434 41.61 31.44 30.07
N SER A 435 41.95 32.73 29.86
CA SER A 435 41.58 33.46 28.65
C SER A 435 42.33 32.96 27.41
N GLU A 436 43.60 32.61 27.55
CA GLU A 436 44.40 32.03 26.46
C GLU A 436 43.83 30.66 26.06
N LYS A 437 43.52 29.81 27.04
CA LYS A 437 42.90 28.50 26.79
C LYS A 437 41.51 28.63 26.12
N ILE A 438 40.67 29.59 26.52
CA ILE A 438 39.40 29.87 25.83
C ILE A 438 39.63 30.24 24.36
N LYS A 439 40.64 31.07 24.07
CA LYS A 439 40.95 31.48 22.69
C LYS A 439 41.43 30.30 21.84
N GLU A 440 42.25 29.42 22.40
CA GLU A 440 42.71 28.19 21.75
C GLU A 440 41.55 27.25 21.43
N LEU A 441 40.71 26.94 22.42
CA LEU A 441 39.53 26.07 22.23
C LEU A 441 38.52 26.66 21.23
N HIS A 442 38.37 27.99 21.19
CA HIS A 442 37.50 28.65 20.20
C HIS A 442 38.06 28.50 18.77
N GLY A 443 39.38 28.57 18.61
CA GLY A 443 40.05 28.26 17.35
C GLY A 443 39.84 26.80 16.95
N ALA A 444 40.09 25.86 17.86
CA ALA A 444 39.90 24.43 17.62
C ALA A 444 38.44 24.08 17.26
N ALA A 445 37.46 24.63 17.98
CA ALA A 445 36.04 24.43 17.68
C ALA A 445 35.65 25.03 16.31
N SER A 446 36.21 26.19 15.94
CA SER A 446 36.02 26.79 14.61
C SER A 446 36.60 25.92 13.50
N ASP A 447 37.80 25.37 13.69
CA ASP A 447 38.46 24.50 12.72
C ASP A 447 37.67 23.19 12.53
N LEU A 448 37.25 22.54 13.61
CA LEU A 448 36.40 21.34 13.58
C LEU A 448 35.04 21.61 12.90
N THR A 449 34.45 22.79 13.14
CA THR A 449 33.20 23.18 12.46
C THR A 449 33.42 23.37 10.95
N SER A 450 34.58 23.90 10.54
CA SER A 450 34.94 24.02 9.13
C SER A 450 35.14 22.66 8.46
N GLU A 451 35.81 21.72 9.15
CA GLU A 451 35.98 20.34 8.67
C GLU A 451 34.64 19.62 8.53
N LEU A 452 33.76 19.73 9.54
CA LEU A 452 32.41 19.17 9.50
C LEU A 452 31.62 19.69 8.28
N ASN A 453 31.67 20.99 8.02
CA ASN A 453 30.98 21.59 6.88
C ASN A 453 31.53 21.08 5.53
N LYS A 454 32.85 20.88 5.41
CA LYS A 454 33.46 20.32 4.20
C LYS A 454 33.03 18.88 3.96
N ILE A 455 33.04 18.05 5.00
CA ILE A 455 32.63 16.64 4.90
C ILE A 455 31.14 16.54 4.56
N ASN A 456 30.29 17.34 5.21
CA ASN A 456 28.86 17.40 4.88
C ASN A 456 28.61 17.84 3.43
N TYR A 457 29.38 18.81 2.94
CA TYR A 457 29.30 19.26 1.54
C TYR A 457 29.67 18.12 0.56
N ILE A 458 30.79 17.43 0.79
CA ILE A 458 31.23 16.30 -0.05
C ILE A 458 30.20 15.17 0.00
N LYS A 459 29.67 14.84 1.19
CA LYS A 459 28.62 13.83 1.38
C LYS A 459 27.39 14.16 0.51
N GLN A 460 26.94 15.41 0.53
CA GLN A 460 25.79 15.86 -0.27
C GLN A 460 26.06 15.79 -1.78
N GLU A 461 27.24 16.22 -2.25
CA GLU A 461 27.60 16.13 -3.66
C GLU A 461 27.64 14.67 -4.15
N LEU A 462 28.26 13.78 -3.37
CA LEU A 462 28.34 12.36 -3.70
C LEU A 462 26.96 11.70 -3.73
N GLN A 463 26.13 11.99 -2.72
CA GLN A 463 24.76 11.50 -2.67
C GLN A 463 23.97 11.92 -3.92
N GLN A 464 24.04 13.21 -4.30
CA GLN A 464 23.35 13.71 -5.48
C GLN A 464 23.85 13.05 -6.78
N MET A 465 25.16 12.82 -6.92
CA MET A 465 25.72 12.18 -8.10
C MET A 465 25.27 10.72 -8.25
N GLU A 466 25.33 9.94 -7.17
CA GLU A 466 24.92 8.53 -7.19
C GLU A 466 23.39 8.38 -7.31
N GLU A 467 22.60 9.26 -6.67
CA GLU A 467 21.15 9.30 -6.88
C GLU A 467 20.79 9.59 -8.33
N ASN A 468 21.49 10.53 -8.99
CA ASN A 468 21.27 10.81 -10.42
C ASN A 468 21.58 9.58 -11.30
N LYS A 469 22.63 8.82 -10.96
CA LYS A 469 22.99 7.59 -11.67
C LYS A 469 21.98 6.48 -11.46
N ILE A 470 21.49 6.29 -10.24
CA ILE A 470 20.38 5.36 -9.93
C ILE A 470 19.12 5.75 -10.71
N ASN A 471 18.81 7.06 -10.77
CA ASN A 471 17.67 7.56 -11.53
C ASN A 471 17.80 7.30 -13.05
N ASP A 472 18.99 7.42 -13.63
CA ASP A 472 19.26 7.06 -15.04
C ASP A 472 19.06 5.55 -15.28
N LEU A 473 19.54 4.70 -14.38
CA LEU A 473 19.33 3.24 -14.46
C LEU A 473 17.84 2.88 -14.39
N LEU A 474 17.11 3.48 -13.44
CA LEU A 474 15.66 3.29 -13.31
C LEU A 474 14.90 3.77 -14.55
N GLN A 475 15.35 4.86 -15.18
CA GLN A 475 14.76 5.32 -16.43
C GLN A 475 14.95 4.31 -17.57
N ARG A 476 16.17 3.78 -17.76
CA ARG A 476 16.43 2.75 -18.77
C ARG A 476 15.64 1.48 -18.53
N GLN A 477 15.46 1.08 -17.26
CA GLN A 477 14.62 -0.05 -16.90
C GLN A 477 13.14 0.18 -17.28
N ARG A 478 12.63 1.40 -17.07
CA ARG A 478 11.28 1.78 -17.52
C ARG A 478 11.16 1.73 -19.04
N GLU A 479 12.14 2.26 -19.78
CA GLU A 479 12.14 2.25 -21.25
C GLU A 479 12.10 0.81 -21.81
N ILE A 480 12.87 -0.12 -21.24
CA ILE A 480 12.83 -1.54 -21.63
C ILE A 480 11.48 -2.16 -21.30
N SER A 481 10.94 -1.88 -20.11
CA SER A 481 9.63 -2.39 -19.69
C SER A 481 8.52 -1.90 -20.62
N GLU A 482 8.58 -0.64 -21.06
CA GLU A 482 7.66 -0.06 -22.04
C GLU A 482 7.81 -0.71 -23.42
N ARG A 483 9.04 -0.99 -23.89
CA ARG A 483 9.26 -1.70 -25.16
C ARG A 483 8.69 -3.12 -25.12
N VAL A 484 8.96 -3.86 -24.05
CA VAL A 484 8.39 -5.21 -23.85
C VAL A 484 6.86 -5.13 -23.89
N LYS A 485 6.28 -4.17 -23.17
CA LYS A 485 4.83 -3.96 -23.15
C LYS A 485 4.28 -3.70 -24.56
N ASN A 486 4.85 -2.73 -25.28
CA ASN A 486 4.39 -2.37 -26.62
C ASN A 486 4.47 -3.55 -27.60
N GLU A 487 5.59 -4.29 -27.60
CA GLU A 487 5.74 -5.47 -28.46
C GLU A 487 4.75 -6.59 -28.08
N THR A 488 4.49 -6.81 -26.79
CA THR A 488 3.48 -7.79 -26.37
C THR A 488 2.06 -7.37 -26.75
N GLU A 489 1.73 -6.08 -26.66
CA GLU A 489 0.43 -5.54 -27.06
C GLU A 489 0.20 -5.66 -28.57
N GLU A 490 1.25 -5.50 -29.40
CA GLU A 490 1.17 -5.74 -30.85
C GLU A 490 0.83 -7.21 -31.15
N VAL A 491 1.48 -8.16 -30.48
CA VAL A 491 1.19 -9.60 -30.64
C VAL A 491 -0.22 -9.94 -30.18
N GLU A 492 -0.68 -9.39 -29.05
CA GLU A 492 -2.04 -9.59 -28.55
C GLU A 492 -3.09 -9.00 -29.49
N LYS A 493 -2.84 -7.82 -30.06
CA LYS A 493 -3.73 -7.18 -31.03
C LYS A 493 -3.88 -8.03 -32.30
N GLU A 494 -2.80 -8.59 -32.81
CA GLU A 494 -2.84 -9.51 -33.95
C GLU A 494 -3.64 -10.77 -33.60
N LEU A 495 -3.41 -11.36 -32.43
CA LEU A 495 -4.18 -12.51 -31.94
C LEU A 495 -5.69 -12.20 -31.88
N TRP A 496 -6.07 -11.03 -31.35
CA TRP A 496 -7.47 -10.59 -31.30
C TRP A 496 -8.10 -10.47 -32.68
N SER A 497 -7.36 -9.95 -33.66
CA SER A 497 -7.83 -9.86 -35.05
C SER A 497 -8.11 -11.24 -35.63
N GLN A 498 -7.18 -12.19 -35.46
CA GLN A 498 -7.30 -13.56 -35.94
C GLN A 498 -8.47 -14.32 -35.26
N ILE A 499 -8.64 -14.16 -33.94
CA ILE A 499 -9.76 -14.78 -33.20
C ILE A 499 -11.10 -14.20 -33.64
N SER A 500 -11.16 -12.89 -33.91
CA SER A 500 -12.37 -12.22 -34.40
C SER A 500 -12.80 -12.76 -35.77
N GLU A 501 -11.85 -12.98 -36.68
CA GLU A 501 -12.11 -13.60 -37.99
C GLU A 501 -12.69 -15.01 -37.84
N ILE A 502 -12.09 -15.85 -36.98
CA ILE A 502 -12.59 -17.20 -36.68
C ILE A 502 -14.00 -17.15 -36.06
N ALA A 503 -14.27 -16.19 -35.18
CA ALA A 503 -15.60 -16.03 -34.59
C ALA A 503 -16.66 -15.68 -35.65
N GLY A 504 -16.32 -14.83 -36.62
CA GLY A 504 -17.17 -14.52 -37.77
C GLY A 504 -17.42 -15.74 -38.67
N GLU A 505 -16.40 -16.57 -38.90
CA GLU A 505 -16.55 -17.82 -39.65
C GLU A 505 -17.47 -18.82 -38.93
N ARG A 506 -17.32 -18.97 -37.60
CA ARG A 506 -18.23 -19.82 -36.80
C ARG A 506 -19.68 -19.38 -36.90
N GLN A 507 -19.94 -18.07 -36.83
CA GLN A 507 -21.29 -17.54 -37.00
C GLN A 507 -21.86 -17.83 -38.39
N THR A 508 -21.01 -17.76 -39.43
CA THR A 508 -21.40 -18.10 -40.81
C THR A 508 -21.77 -19.58 -40.91
N ILE A 509 -20.98 -20.46 -40.29
CA ILE A 509 -21.27 -21.90 -40.21
C ILE A 509 -22.59 -22.18 -39.45
N ASP A 510 -22.86 -21.47 -38.35
CA ASP A 510 -24.12 -21.60 -37.61
C ASP A 510 -25.33 -21.20 -38.48
N GLN A 511 -25.19 -20.13 -39.26
CA GLN A 511 -26.23 -19.68 -40.19
C GLN A 511 -26.45 -20.69 -41.33
N GLU A 512 -25.37 -21.26 -41.88
CA GLU A 512 -25.44 -22.35 -42.87
C GLU A 512 -26.12 -23.59 -42.28
N GLU A 513 -25.79 -23.99 -41.05
CA GLU A 513 -26.43 -25.11 -40.35
C GLU A 513 -27.94 -24.89 -40.20
N HIS A 514 -28.36 -23.71 -39.76
CA HIS A 514 -29.76 -23.36 -39.61
C HIS A 514 -30.52 -23.36 -40.94
N THR A 515 -29.93 -22.82 -42.00
CA THR A 515 -30.55 -22.76 -43.33
C THR A 515 -30.66 -24.14 -43.98
N GLU A 516 -29.63 -24.98 -43.89
CA GLU A 516 -29.65 -26.36 -44.40
C GLU A 516 -30.68 -27.22 -43.62
N LEU A 517 -30.75 -27.08 -42.28
CA LEU A 517 -31.77 -27.74 -41.45
C LEU A 517 -33.19 -27.32 -41.83
N ALA A 518 -33.44 -26.02 -42.02
CA ALA A 518 -34.75 -25.51 -42.40
C ALA A 518 -35.17 -26.01 -43.79
N GLY A 519 -34.23 -26.04 -44.74
CA GLY A 519 -34.45 -26.56 -46.09
C GLY A 519 -34.79 -28.05 -46.10
N LEU A 520 -34.02 -28.87 -45.38
CA LEU A 520 -34.28 -30.29 -45.25
C LEU A 520 -35.63 -30.56 -44.57
N LEU A 521 -35.95 -29.84 -43.49
CA LEU A 521 -37.23 -29.97 -42.79
C LEU A 521 -38.41 -29.60 -43.71
N ALA A 522 -38.28 -28.56 -44.52
CA ALA A 522 -39.31 -28.18 -45.49
C ALA A 522 -39.51 -29.27 -46.55
N SER A 523 -38.42 -29.86 -47.06
CA SER A 523 -38.48 -30.97 -48.03
C SER A 523 -39.11 -32.23 -47.44
N PHE A 524 -38.79 -32.55 -46.17
CA PHE A 524 -39.36 -33.68 -45.45
C PHE A 524 -40.86 -33.49 -45.21
N ARG A 525 -41.29 -32.31 -44.74
CA ARG A 525 -42.71 -31.98 -44.54
C ARG A 525 -43.52 -32.10 -45.82
N LYS A 526 -42.96 -31.63 -46.95
CA LYS A 526 -43.59 -31.74 -48.26
C LYS A 526 -43.77 -33.21 -48.65
N THR A 527 -42.72 -34.01 -48.58
CA THR A 527 -42.73 -35.44 -48.93
C THR A 527 -43.71 -36.22 -48.06
N TRP A 528 -43.70 -35.96 -46.74
CA TRP A 528 -44.61 -36.61 -45.80
C TRP A 528 -46.08 -36.32 -46.09
N LEU A 529 -46.42 -35.05 -46.38
CA LEU A 529 -47.79 -34.65 -46.71
C LEU A 529 -48.25 -35.32 -48.01
N GLU A 530 -47.40 -35.34 -49.02
CA GLU A 530 -47.67 -36.03 -50.29
C GLU A 530 -47.93 -37.52 -50.09
N ASP A 531 -47.17 -38.19 -49.23
CA ASP A 531 -47.38 -39.60 -48.90
C ASP A 531 -48.67 -39.85 -48.12
N GLN A 532 -49.14 -38.90 -47.30
CA GLN A 532 -50.48 -39.00 -46.70
C GLN A 532 -51.58 -38.81 -47.74
N LEU A 533 -51.42 -37.86 -48.67
CA LEU A 533 -52.40 -37.61 -49.73
C LEU A 533 -52.55 -38.81 -50.67
N LYS A 534 -51.47 -39.52 -51.00
CA LYS A 534 -51.50 -40.75 -51.83
C LYS A 534 -52.36 -41.88 -51.23
N LYS A 535 -52.60 -41.89 -49.91
CA LYS A 535 -53.44 -42.91 -49.25
C LYS A 535 -54.93 -42.75 -49.55
N HIS A 536 -55.36 -41.56 -49.99
CA HIS A 536 -56.76 -41.27 -50.30
C HIS A 536 -57.05 -41.49 -51.78
N THR A 537 -57.65 -42.63 -52.11
CA THR A 537 -58.02 -42.95 -53.50
C THR A 537 -59.42 -42.46 -53.84
N ILE A 538 -59.58 -41.78 -54.98
CA ILE A 538 -60.85 -41.23 -55.47
C ILE A 538 -61.95 -42.30 -55.60
N SER A 539 -61.59 -43.56 -55.85
CA SER A 539 -62.54 -44.68 -55.97
C SER A 539 -63.25 -45.04 -54.67
N LYS A 540 -62.62 -44.81 -53.51
CA LYS A 540 -63.15 -45.19 -52.19
C LYS A 540 -63.85 -44.03 -51.47
N GLU A 541 -63.57 -42.80 -51.87
CA GLU A 541 -64.07 -41.59 -51.22
C GLU A 541 -65.44 -41.17 -51.77
N LYS A 542 -66.27 -40.60 -50.89
CA LYS A 542 -67.55 -39.99 -51.26
C LYS A 542 -67.33 -38.50 -51.49
N ILE A 543 -67.37 -38.08 -52.76
CA ILE A 543 -67.19 -36.68 -53.14
C ILE A 543 -68.54 -36.16 -53.67
N PRO A 544 -69.08 -35.04 -53.14
CA PRO A 544 -70.33 -34.46 -53.60
C PRO A 544 -70.30 -34.19 -55.11
N ASP A 545 -71.41 -34.47 -55.80
CA ASP A 545 -71.60 -34.27 -57.25
C ASP A 545 -70.67 -35.08 -58.17
N ILE A 546 -69.93 -36.06 -57.65
CA ILE A 546 -69.03 -36.93 -58.41
C ILE A 546 -69.48 -38.38 -58.33
N ASP A 547 -70.06 -38.87 -59.42
CA ASP A 547 -70.50 -40.25 -59.58
C ASP A 547 -69.36 -41.21 -59.99
N ASP A 548 -69.64 -42.51 -60.02
CA ASP A 548 -68.63 -43.54 -60.33
C ASP A 548 -68.15 -43.49 -61.80
N GLU A 549 -68.93 -42.91 -62.69
CA GLU A 549 -68.57 -42.67 -64.10
C GLU A 549 -67.47 -41.61 -64.20
N ILE A 550 -67.64 -40.50 -63.49
CA ILE A 550 -66.65 -39.42 -63.40
C ILE A 550 -65.39 -39.92 -62.69
N LYS A 551 -65.52 -40.70 -61.60
CA LYS A 551 -64.36 -41.32 -60.93
C LYS A 551 -63.58 -42.27 -61.86
N ARG A 552 -64.24 -42.96 -62.79
CA ARG A 552 -63.56 -43.81 -63.78
C ARG A 552 -62.78 -42.97 -64.79
N ARG A 553 -63.37 -41.87 -65.27
CA ARG A 553 -62.74 -40.91 -66.18
C ARG A 553 -61.54 -40.19 -65.55
N LEU A 554 -61.62 -39.83 -64.28
CA LEU A 554 -60.48 -39.27 -63.53
C LEU A 554 -59.31 -40.27 -63.48
N ARG A 555 -59.59 -41.53 -63.16
CA ARG A 555 -58.58 -42.59 -63.07
C ARG A 555 -57.94 -42.96 -64.41
N SER A 556 -58.72 -42.99 -65.50
CA SER A 556 -58.19 -43.25 -66.85
C SER A 556 -57.26 -42.15 -67.34
N ASN A 557 -57.40 -40.93 -66.79
CA ASN A 557 -56.54 -39.78 -67.05
C ASN A 557 -55.41 -39.62 -66.02
N GLY A 558 -55.13 -40.65 -65.21
CA GLY A 558 -54.01 -40.65 -64.26
C GLY A 558 -54.28 -39.98 -62.91
N ILE A 559 -55.49 -39.46 -62.67
CA ILE A 559 -55.88 -38.83 -61.41
C ILE A 559 -56.52 -39.88 -60.49
N ARG A 560 -55.74 -40.39 -59.52
CA ARG A 560 -56.19 -41.45 -58.60
C ARG A 560 -56.32 -40.95 -57.16
N THR A 561 -55.57 -39.92 -56.79
CA THR A 561 -55.43 -39.38 -55.44
C THR A 561 -55.35 -37.85 -55.47
N PRO A 562 -55.57 -37.16 -54.32
CA PRO A 562 -55.34 -35.72 -54.23
C PRO A 562 -53.89 -35.29 -54.50
N ALA A 563 -52.93 -36.22 -54.45
CA ALA A 563 -51.52 -35.95 -54.70
C ALA A 563 -51.17 -35.82 -56.20
N ASP A 564 -52.06 -36.26 -57.10
CA ASP A 564 -51.78 -36.42 -58.53
C ASP A 564 -52.02 -35.14 -59.36
N PHE A 565 -52.76 -34.17 -58.82
CA PHE A 565 -53.02 -32.88 -59.45
C PHE A 565 -52.70 -31.73 -58.49
N LEU A 566 -52.21 -30.62 -59.04
CA LEU A 566 -51.86 -29.41 -58.30
C LEU A 566 -53.08 -28.51 -58.11
N ASP A 567 -53.74 -28.15 -59.22
CA ASP A 567 -54.88 -27.24 -59.24
C ASP A 567 -55.81 -27.54 -60.44
N ILE A 568 -56.98 -26.90 -60.47
CA ILE A 568 -57.99 -27.04 -61.52
C ILE A 568 -58.33 -25.67 -62.13
N ASN A 569 -58.02 -25.49 -63.42
CA ASN A 569 -58.35 -24.28 -64.17
C ASN A 569 -59.67 -24.45 -64.93
N ILE A 570 -60.59 -23.51 -64.74
CA ILE A 570 -61.88 -23.46 -65.41
C ILE A 570 -61.84 -22.35 -66.46
N PHE A 571 -61.91 -22.71 -67.74
CA PHE A 571 -61.99 -21.76 -68.84
C PHE A 571 -63.43 -21.58 -69.28
N GLN A 572 -63.93 -20.35 -69.23
CA GLN A 572 -65.26 -19.99 -69.73
C GLN A 572 -65.12 -19.10 -70.97
N SER A 573 -65.80 -19.48 -72.06
CA SER A 573 -65.87 -18.67 -73.28
C SER A 573 -67.02 -17.65 -73.20
N TYR A 574 -66.74 -16.37 -73.44
CA TYR A 574 -67.74 -15.29 -73.48
C TYR A 574 -68.32 -15.14 -74.90
N GLY A 575 -69.35 -15.92 -75.23
CA GLY A 575 -70.04 -15.86 -76.53
C GLY A 575 -71.45 -16.48 -76.50
N ARG A 576 -72.19 -16.41 -77.63
CA ARG A 576 -73.60 -16.90 -77.75
C ARG A 576 -73.79 -18.39 -77.44
N LYS A 577 -72.72 -19.18 -77.37
CA LYS A 577 -72.69 -20.54 -76.78
C LYS A 577 -71.68 -20.56 -75.64
N LYS A 578 -72.13 -20.81 -74.40
CA LYS A 578 -71.26 -21.04 -73.24
C LYS A 578 -70.58 -22.39 -73.41
N ILE A 579 -69.25 -22.38 -73.56
CA ILE A 579 -68.41 -23.58 -73.49
C ILE A 579 -67.56 -23.43 -72.23
N GLU A 580 -67.71 -24.38 -71.31
CA GLU A 580 -66.93 -24.47 -70.09
C GLU A 580 -65.98 -25.66 -70.25
N LYS A 581 -64.67 -25.41 -70.15
CA LYS A 581 -63.64 -26.46 -70.23
C LYS A 581 -62.84 -26.47 -68.93
N VAL A 582 -62.73 -27.65 -68.33
CA VAL A 582 -61.99 -27.84 -67.08
C VAL A 582 -60.69 -28.56 -67.38
N TYR A 583 -59.57 -27.93 -66.99
CA TYR A 583 -58.24 -28.50 -67.11
C TYR A 583 -57.65 -28.74 -65.73
N MET A 584 -57.20 -29.96 -65.46
CA MET A 584 -56.42 -30.25 -64.26
C MET A 584 -54.94 -30.14 -64.55
N ILE A 585 -54.23 -29.41 -63.69
CA ILE A 585 -52.78 -29.26 -63.75
C ILE A 585 -52.16 -30.46 -63.03
N LEU A 586 -51.42 -31.26 -63.78
CA LEU A 586 -50.67 -32.40 -63.25
C LEU A 586 -49.37 -31.95 -62.62
N LYS A 587 -48.84 -32.79 -61.73
CA LYS A 587 -47.57 -32.54 -61.04
C LYS A 587 -46.33 -32.45 -61.95
N ASN A 588 -46.43 -33.00 -63.17
CA ASN A 588 -45.38 -32.94 -64.19
C ASN A 588 -45.43 -31.67 -65.05
N GLY A 589 -46.33 -30.72 -64.73
CA GLY A 589 -46.51 -29.47 -65.49
C GLY A 589 -47.43 -29.60 -66.71
N GLY A 590 -47.94 -30.80 -67.03
CA GLY A 590 -48.96 -30.98 -68.06
C GLY A 590 -50.35 -30.59 -67.59
N SER A 591 -51.26 -30.35 -68.54
CA SER A 591 -52.68 -30.16 -68.24
C SER A 591 -53.53 -31.21 -68.97
N VAL A 592 -54.52 -31.76 -68.27
CA VAL A 592 -55.45 -32.73 -68.84
C VAL A 592 -56.85 -32.16 -68.82
N HIS A 593 -57.49 -32.11 -69.98
CA HIS A 593 -58.89 -31.71 -70.10
C HIS A 593 -59.80 -32.86 -69.67
N ILE A 594 -60.71 -32.58 -68.74
CA ILE A 594 -61.71 -33.55 -68.29
C ILE A 594 -63.10 -32.91 -68.37
N GLU A 595 -64.06 -33.65 -68.91
CA GLU A 595 -65.45 -33.22 -69.02
C GLU A 595 -66.12 -33.20 -67.64
N LEU A 596 -65.91 -32.10 -66.91
CA LEU A 596 -66.48 -31.80 -65.61
C LEU A 596 -67.25 -30.49 -65.67
N SER A 597 -68.34 -30.38 -64.91
CA SER A 597 -68.97 -29.08 -64.66
C SER A 597 -68.10 -28.24 -63.69
N PRO A 598 -68.28 -26.90 -63.67
CA PRO A 598 -67.61 -26.05 -62.69
C PRO A 598 -67.94 -26.43 -61.23
N SER A 599 -69.14 -26.93 -60.95
CA SER A 599 -69.52 -27.40 -59.61
C SER A 599 -68.74 -28.66 -59.21
N GLN A 600 -68.55 -29.59 -60.15
CA GLN A 600 -67.77 -30.81 -59.95
C GLN A 600 -66.28 -30.54 -59.77
N ALA A 601 -65.73 -29.60 -60.55
CA ALA A 601 -64.36 -29.11 -60.40
C ALA A 601 -64.15 -28.48 -59.02
N LYS A 602 -65.09 -27.65 -58.56
CA LYS A 602 -65.05 -27.04 -57.23
C LYS A 602 -65.15 -28.09 -56.12
N ALA A 603 -65.98 -29.12 -56.29
CA ALA A 603 -66.09 -30.23 -55.34
C ALA A 603 -64.77 -31.03 -55.20
N LEU A 604 -64.02 -31.26 -56.29
CA LEU A 604 -62.70 -31.90 -56.25
C LEU A 604 -61.66 -31.04 -55.50
N VAL A 605 -61.66 -29.73 -55.73
CA VAL A 605 -60.76 -28.80 -55.02
C VAL A 605 -61.08 -28.75 -53.53
N GLU A 606 -62.36 -28.66 -53.17
CA GLU A 606 -62.77 -28.65 -51.75
C GLU A 606 -62.52 -29.99 -51.07
N TRP A 607 -62.66 -31.12 -51.77
CA TRP A 607 -62.26 -32.43 -51.26
C TRP A 607 -60.76 -32.50 -50.98
N LYS A 608 -59.91 -32.08 -51.94
CA LYS A 608 -58.45 -32.02 -51.72
C LYS A 608 -58.10 -31.14 -50.52
N LYS A 609 -58.67 -29.94 -50.43
CA LYS A 609 -58.47 -29.02 -49.29
C LYS A 609 -58.93 -29.63 -47.96
N MET A 610 -60.02 -30.40 -47.96
CA MET A 610 -60.52 -31.09 -46.76
C MET A 610 -59.51 -32.14 -46.27
N ILE A 611 -58.97 -32.96 -47.19
CA ILE A 611 -57.97 -33.97 -46.85
C ILE A 611 -56.67 -33.30 -46.38
N GLU A 612 -56.22 -32.23 -47.04
CA GLU A 612 -55.06 -31.45 -46.59
C GLU A 612 -55.27 -30.87 -45.19
N ARG A 613 -56.44 -30.28 -44.90
CA ARG A 613 -56.79 -29.75 -43.57
C ARG A 613 -56.77 -30.83 -42.49
N LYS A 614 -57.13 -32.08 -42.82
CA LYS A 614 -57.10 -33.21 -41.89
C LYS A 614 -55.68 -33.56 -41.43
N TYR A 615 -54.69 -33.49 -42.34
CA TYR A 615 -53.31 -33.87 -42.02
C TYR A 615 -52.41 -32.69 -41.64
N ARG A 616 -52.78 -31.45 -41.99
CA ARG A 616 -52.06 -30.22 -41.62
C ARG A 616 -51.68 -30.13 -40.13
N PRO A 617 -52.54 -30.46 -39.14
CA PRO A 617 -52.16 -30.43 -37.73
C PRO A 617 -51.19 -31.54 -37.33
N ASN A 618 -51.08 -32.62 -38.12
CA ASN A 618 -50.27 -33.80 -37.83
C ASN A 618 -48.93 -33.80 -38.58
N ILE A 619 -48.57 -32.70 -39.26
CA ILE A 619 -47.30 -32.60 -39.97
C ILE A 619 -46.16 -32.70 -38.95
N PRO A 620 -45.21 -33.64 -39.15
CA PRO A 620 -44.06 -33.78 -38.28
C PRO A 620 -43.29 -32.47 -38.14
N GLN A 621 -43.02 -32.09 -36.89
CA GLN A 621 -42.30 -30.87 -36.58
C GLN A 621 -40.78 -31.07 -36.59
N SER A 622 -40.31 -32.32 -36.50
CA SER A 622 -38.91 -32.72 -36.54
C SER A 622 -38.64 -33.78 -37.60
N MET A 623 -37.41 -33.78 -38.11
CA MET A 623 -36.90 -34.82 -39.02
C MET A 623 -36.48 -36.09 -38.25
N PRO A 624 -36.30 -37.23 -38.93
CA PRO A 624 -35.76 -38.44 -38.33
C PRO A 624 -34.40 -38.18 -37.65
N PRO A 625 -34.14 -38.77 -36.46
CA PRO A 625 -32.93 -38.52 -35.70
C PRO A 625 -31.61 -38.80 -36.46
N GLY A 626 -31.60 -39.80 -37.34
CA GLY A 626 -30.40 -40.19 -38.10
C GLY A 626 -29.91 -39.10 -39.07
N GLU A 627 -30.83 -38.40 -39.73
CA GLU A 627 -30.49 -37.31 -40.67
C GLU A 627 -30.03 -36.05 -39.93
N ILE A 628 -30.66 -35.75 -38.78
CA ILE A 628 -30.26 -34.65 -37.90
C ILE A 628 -28.83 -34.87 -37.37
N THR A 629 -28.53 -36.10 -36.91
CA THR A 629 -27.21 -36.43 -36.38
C THR A 629 -26.12 -36.36 -37.46
N ALA A 630 -26.39 -36.88 -38.66
CA ALA A 630 -25.43 -36.82 -39.77
C ALA A 630 -25.10 -35.37 -40.17
N LEU A 631 -26.11 -34.50 -40.22
CA LEU A 631 -25.92 -33.09 -40.53
C LEU A 631 -25.15 -32.36 -39.42
N LYS A 632 -25.53 -32.57 -38.16
CA LYS A 632 -24.81 -32.00 -37.01
C LYS A 632 -23.35 -32.44 -36.97
N SER A 633 -23.05 -33.69 -37.33
CA SER A 633 -21.67 -34.18 -37.41
C SER A 633 -20.85 -33.39 -38.43
N LYS A 634 -21.37 -33.20 -39.64
CA LYS A 634 -20.70 -32.42 -40.71
C LYS A 634 -20.32 -31.00 -40.26
N PHE A 635 -21.23 -30.30 -39.58
CA PHE A 635 -20.98 -28.95 -39.10
C PHE A 635 -20.06 -28.92 -37.87
N ASN A 636 -20.16 -29.91 -36.98
CA ASN A 636 -19.23 -30.08 -35.87
C ASN A 636 -17.80 -30.32 -36.35
N ASP A 637 -17.60 -31.11 -37.42
CA ASP A 637 -16.27 -31.35 -37.99
C ASP A 637 -15.64 -30.04 -38.51
N ARG A 638 -16.41 -29.19 -39.22
CA ARG A 638 -15.94 -27.85 -39.64
C ARG A 638 -15.62 -26.96 -38.44
N LYS A 639 -16.47 -26.93 -37.41
CA LYS A 639 -16.23 -26.16 -36.17
C LYS A 639 -14.97 -26.66 -35.44
N SER A 640 -14.71 -27.97 -35.44
CA SER A 640 -13.51 -28.55 -34.85
C SER A 640 -12.23 -28.13 -35.55
N ILE A 641 -12.25 -27.98 -36.88
CA ILE A 641 -11.09 -27.45 -37.63
C ILE A 641 -10.78 -26.03 -37.18
N LEU A 642 -11.80 -25.18 -37.03
CA LEU A 642 -11.63 -23.81 -36.55
C LEU A 642 -11.11 -23.75 -35.10
N ASN A 643 -11.54 -24.68 -34.24
CA ASN A 643 -10.99 -24.80 -32.88
C ASN A 643 -9.47 -25.09 -32.89
N ASN A 644 -9.02 -25.97 -33.79
CA ASN A 644 -7.60 -26.30 -33.93
C ASN A 644 -6.79 -25.10 -34.45
N VAL A 645 -7.35 -24.33 -35.38
CA VAL A 645 -6.72 -23.11 -35.90
C VAL A 645 -6.64 -22.04 -34.80
N GLU A 646 -7.71 -21.81 -34.03
CA GLU A 646 -7.72 -20.90 -32.89
C GLU A 646 -6.62 -21.28 -31.88
N GLN A 647 -6.51 -22.57 -31.56
CA GLN A 647 -5.49 -23.05 -30.63
C GLN A 647 -4.06 -22.86 -31.17
N THR A 648 -3.87 -23.00 -32.49
CA THR A 648 -2.58 -22.76 -33.15
C THR A 648 -2.17 -21.29 -33.03
N TYR A 649 -3.10 -20.34 -33.26
CA TYR A 649 -2.81 -18.92 -33.09
C TYR A 649 -2.50 -18.55 -31.64
N LYS A 650 -3.25 -19.09 -30.67
CA LYS A 650 -2.96 -18.88 -29.25
C LYS A 650 -1.57 -19.38 -28.86
N THR A 651 -1.22 -20.59 -29.30
CA THR A 651 0.10 -21.17 -29.01
C THR A 651 1.22 -20.33 -29.63
N ARG A 652 1.07 -19.93 -30.89
CA ARG A 652 2.04 -19.06 -31.57
C ARG A 652 2.21 -17.70 -30.86
N ALA A 653 1.12 -17.08 -30.42
CA ALA A 653 1.17 -15.82 -29.68
C ALA A 653 1.89 -15.99 -28.33
N GLN A 654 1.62 -17.07 -27.60
CA GLN A 654 2.32 -17.40 -26.36
C GLN A 654 3.82 -17.60 -26.58
N ASP A 655 4.21 -18.33 -27.63
CA ASP A 655 5.61 -18.55 -27.99
C ASP A 655 6.32 -17.24 -28.33
N LEU A 656 5.68 -16.36 -29.10
CA LEU A 656 6.22 -15.03 -29.43
C LEU A 656 6.38 -14.15 -28.18
N ILE A 657 5.36 -14.08 -27.32
CA ILE A 657 5.44 -13.33 -26.05
C ILE A 657 6.56 -13.88 -25.16
N SER A 658 6.73 -15.20 -25.11
CA SER A 658 7.81 -15.83 -24.34
C SER A 658 9.19 -15.48 -24.92
N THR A 659 9.32 -15.43 -26.25
CA THR A 659 10.55 -15.07 -26.97
C THR A 659 10.91 -13.61 -26.72
N ILE A 660 9.92 -12.70 -26.76
CA ILE A 660 10.10 -11.28 -26.44
C ILE A 660 10.64 -11.14 -25.00
N LYS A 661 9.99 -11.77 -24.03
CA LYS A 661 10.42 -11.74 -22.62
C LYS A 661 11.84 -12.29 -22.45
N GLN A 662 12.17 -13.41 -23.11
CA GLN A 662 13.52 -14.00 -23.06
C GLN A 662 14.58 -13.10 -23.70
N THR A 663 14.23 -12.34 -24.73
CA THR A 663 15.16 -11.43 -25.42
C THR A 663 15.57 -10.26 -24.52
N TYR A 664 14.62 -9.69 -23.78
CA TYR A 664 14.85 -8.53 -22.91
C TYR A 664 15.29 -8.88 -21.47
N SER A 665 15.10 -10.13 -21.03
CA SER A 665 15.48 -10.59 -19.67
C SER A 665 16.93 -10.31 -19.30
N PRO A 666 17.95 -10.61 -20.15
CA PRO A 666 19.35 -10.41 -19.77
C PRO A 666 19.71 -8.92 -19.57
N GLU A 667 19.13 -8.04 -20.38
CA GLU A 667 19.37 -6.60 -20.29
C GLU A 667 18.72 -6.02 -19.03
N HIS A 668 17.48 -6.43 -18.72
CA HIS A 668 16.81 -6.05 -17.49
C HIS A 668 17.55 -6.56 -16.24
N ASP A 669 18.02 -7.82 -16.25
CA ASP A 669 18.79 -8.40 -15.15
C ASP A 669 20.15 -7.71 -14.95
N LEU A 670 20.79 -7.29 -16.04
CA LEU A 670 22.04 -6.51 -15.98
C LEU A 670 21.81 -5.16 -15.32
N LEU A 671 20.82 -4.39 -15.78
CA LEU A 671 20.50 -3.08 -15.21
C LEU A 671 20.12 -3.17 -13.74
N LYS A 672 19.37 -4.21 -13.35
CA LYS A 672 19.02 -4.46 -11.96
C LYS A 672 20.25 -4.72 -11.09
N ARG A 673 21.22 -5.52 -11.57
CA ARG A 673 22.47 -5.75 -10.85
C ARG A 673 23.31 -4.48 -10.74
N GLU A 674 23.34 -3.64 -11.77
CA GLU A 674 24.02 -2.34 -11.74
C GLU A 674 23.36 -1.39 -10.73
N GLU A 675 22.03 -1.38 -10.65
CA GLU A 675 21.27 -0.63 -9.65
C GLU A 675 21.60 -1.10 -8.24
N ASP A 676 21.51 -2.40 -7.98
CA ASP A 676 21.80 -2.99 -6.67
C ASP A 676 23.26 -2.70 -6.24
N ALA A 677 24.20 -2.83 -7.17
CA ALA A 677 25.60 -2.51 -6.91
C ALA A 677 25.81 -1.01 -6.58
N ALA A 678 25.18 -0.10 -7.34
CA ALA A 678 25.26 1.33 -7.08
C ALA A 678 24.67 1.70 -5.70
N ARG A 679 23.53 1.10 -5.32
CA ARG A 679 22.91 1.30 -4.00
C ARG A 679 23.82 0.83 -2.86
N ILE A 680 24.45 -0.34 -3.02
CA ILE A 680 25.39 -0.87 -2.02
C ILE A 680 26.59 0.05 -1.85
N ILE A 681 27.18 0.52 -2.96
CA ILE A 681 28.33 1.44 -2.94
C ILE A 681 27.94 2.74 -2.21
N LEU A 682 26.83 3.36 -2.61
CA LEU A 682 26.33 4.59 -1.99
C LEU A 682 26.11 4.42 -0.48
N ASN A 683 25.46 3.33 -0.07
CA ASN A 683 25.20 3.08 1.35
C ASN A 683 26.50 2.88 2.15
N ASN A 684 27.50 2.19 1.57
CA ASN A 684 28.79 2.01 2.23
C ASN A 684 29.54 3.34 2.40
N GLU A 685 29.53 4.20 1.38
CA GLU A 685 30.17 5.52 1.43
C GLU A 685 29.46 6.46 2.40
N LEU A 686 28.12 6.49 2.41
CA LEU A 686 27.35 7.28 3.38
C LEU A 686 27.64 6.85 4.82
N ASN A 687 27.67 5.54 5.08
CA ASN A 687 28.03 5.00 6.40
C ASN A 687 29.45 5.38 6.84
N GLN A 688 30.39 5.51 5.89
CA GLN A 688 31.73 6.00 6.19
C GLN A 688 31.70 7.48 6.58
N PHE A 689 31.01 8.32 5.81
CA PHE A 689 30.85 9.73 6.13
C PHE A 689 30.16 9.95 7.48
N ASP A 690 29.15 9.15 7.81
CA ASP A 690 28.44 9.25 9.09
C ASP A 690 29.36 8.94 10.28
N LYS A 691 30.26 7.96 10.14
CA LYS A 691 31.29 7.67 11.16
C LYS A 691 32.27 8.83 11.32
N GLU A 692 32.71 9.44 10.23
CA GLU A 692 33.62 10.59 10.27
C GLU A 692 32.94 11.82 10.90
N ILE A 693 31.70 12.11 10.52
CA ILE A 693 30.87 13.17 11.09
C ILE A 693 30.66 12.94 12.59
N PHE A 694 30.37 11.70 12.99
CA PHE A 694 30.17 11.35 14.39
C PHE A 694 31.40 11.63 15.24
N GLU A 695 32.60 11.21 14.80
CA GLU A 695 33.83 11.47 15.53
C GLU A 695 34.12 12.98 15.63
N ILE A 696 33.93 13.74 14.55
CA ILE A 696 34.12 15.20 14.57
C ILE A 696 33.13 15.88 15.51
N ASN A 697 31.85 15.48 15.50
CA ASN A 697 30.83 16.01 16.40
C ASN A 697 31.13 15.71 17.87
N LYS A 698 31.63 14.51 18.16
CA LYS A 698 32.08 14.12 19.50
C LYS A 698 33.22 15.00 19.99
N HIS A 699 34.22 15.26 19.15
CA HIS A 699 35.31 16.19 19.46
C HIS A 699 34.79 17.63 19.67
N LEU A 700 33.94 18.11 18.77
CA LEU A 700 33.34 19.45 18.86
C LEU A 700 32.53 19.64 20.14
N LEU A 701 31.78 18.62 20.57
CA LEU A 701 31.01 18.64 21.81
C LEU A 701 31.92 18.73 23.04
N GLY A 702 33.03 17.97 23.05
CA GLY A 702 34.04 18.04 24.10
C GLY A 702 34.67 19.43 24.21
N GLU A 703 35.08 20.02 23.09
CA GLU A 703 35.63 21.38 23.02
C GLU A 703 34.62 22.44 23.49
N LYS A 704 33.35 22.34 23.06
CA LYS A 704 32.25 23.22 23.50
C LYS A 704 31.96 23.10 25.00
N TRP A 705 32.03 21.89 25.55
CA TRP A 705 31.86 21.65 26.98
C TRP A 705 32.98 22.30 27.79
N GLU A 706 34.25 22.13 27.38
CA GLU A 706 35.39 22.81 28.01
C GLU A 706 35.27 24.33 27.91
N LEU A 707 34.85 24.85 26.74
CA LEU A 707 34.58 26.27 26.54
C LEU A 707 33.53 26.80 27.52
N ASN A 708 32.41 26.10 27.70
CA ASN A 708 31.38 26.52 28.65
C ASN A 708 31.90 26.51 30.09
N HIS A 709 32.62 25.46 30.48
CA HIS A 709 33.22 25.35 31.81
C HIS A 709 34.23 26.50 32.07
N LEU A 710 35.13 26.77 31.13
CA LEU A 710 36.11 27.87 31.26
C LEU A 710 35.46 29.25 31.16
N SER A 711 34.39 29.42 30.39
CA SER A 711 33.59 30.65 30.33
C SER A 711 32.94 30.95 31.69
N LYS A 712 32.33 29.94 32.33
CA LYS A 712 31.81 30.05 33.70
C LYS A 712 32.92 30.37 34.71
N LYS A 713 34.12 29.79 34.55
CA LYS A 713 35.30 30.16 35.35
C LYS A 713 35.73 31.61 35.08
N MET A 714 35.66 32.10 33.85
CA MET A 714 35.96 33.48 33.48
C MET A 714 35.01 34.49 34.14
N ASP A 715 33.74 34.10 34.30
CA ASP A 715 32.73 34.90 34.99
C ASP A 715 33.09 35.15 36.46
N SER A 716 33.73 34.19 37.12
CA SER A 716 34.25 34.38 38.49
C SER A 716 35.38 35.44 38.58
N PHE A 717 36.02 35.77 37.45
CA PHE A 717 37.06 36.78 37.36
C PHE A 717 36.55 38.18 36.93
N LYS A 718 35.23 38.39 36.83
CA LYS A 718 34.59 39.68 36.47
C LYS A 718 35.00 40.82 37.40
N ASP A 719 35.20 40.53 38.68
CA ASP A 719 35.58 41.52 39.69
C ASP A 719 37.09 41.83 39.76
N ILE A 720 37.90 41.12 38.98
CA ILE A 720 39.36 41.28 38.95
C ILE A 720 39.72 42.23 37.80
N ASN A 721 39.87 43.52 38.12
CA ASN A 721 40.35 44.54 37.19
C ASN A 721 41.40 45.45 37.86
N PHE A 722 42.25 46.06 37.04
CA PHE A 722 43.36 46.89 37.52
C PHE A 722 42.87 48.10 38.33
N LEU A 723 41.73 48.67 37.97
CA LEU A 723 41.13 49.83 38.66
C LEU A 723 40.69 49.49 40.09
N LYS A 724 40.05 48.33 40.28
CA LYS A 724 39.65 47.80 41.59
C LYS A 724 40.87 47.38 42.43
N PHE A 725 41.94 46.89 41.79
CA PHE A 725 43.22 46.62 42.45
C PHE A 725 43.87 47.92 42.98
N LEU A 726 43.97 48.97 42.16
CA LEU A 726 44.45 50.29 42.59
C LEU A 726 43.60 50.84 43.73
N ARG A 727 42.26 50.71 43.63
CA ARG A 727 41.33 51.12 44.69
C ARG A 727 41.66 50.43 46.02
N LYS A 728 41.91 49.12 46.04
CA LYS A 728 42.27 48.36 47.26
C LYS A 728 43.66 48.69 47.81
N VAL A 729 44.60 49.12 46.97
CA VAL A 729 45.93 49.55 47.40
C VAL A 729 45.86 50.90 48.11
N PHE A 730 45.11 51.87 47.58
CA PHE A 730 45.09 53.26 48.08
C PHE A 730 43.92 53.63 49.00
N LEU A 731 42.76 53.00 48.84
CA LEU A 731 41.57 53.26 49.66
C LEU A 731 41.37 52.06 50.59
N PHE A 732 41.49 52.30 51.90
CA PHE A 732 41.34 51.31 52.97
C PHE A 732 39.88 50.79 53.08
N ILE A 733 39.37 50.12 52.04
CA ILE A 733 38.02 49.52 52.00
C ILE A 733 38.11 48.09 51.47
#